data_AF-A0A3N9P0R4-F1
#
_entry.id   AF-A0A3N9P0R4-F1
#
_cell.length_a   1.000
_cell.length_b   1.000
_cell.length_c   1.000
_cell.angle_alpha   90.00
_cell.angle_beta   90.00
_cell.angle_gamma   90.00
#
_symmetry.space_group_name_H-M   'P 1'
#
loop_
_entity.id
_entity.type
_entity.pdbx_description
1 polymer ?
#
loop_
_entity_poly.entity_id
_entity_poly.type
_entity_poly.pdbx_seq_one_letter_code
_entity_poly.pdbx_strand_id
1 'polypeptide(L)'
;MASHSKPVFPMCSHDHSGVTEEHRERCKRPGKAPLIANWSHRSSSDPLQLKDWFAKHLEWNVGLVLGQRSGIVAIDVDGDFGREKLEELSGGDLPPTWRYSTPGGGYRHLYEVPNGWVFNKASFSSPISKHEALELLGDGQCTVIPGSVHANGGRYEWEEGGSPNDLPLAPAPEWMLRRMNLAWAANDLFDDDVQKEDADPSQEDVQEVILKELDLHPASTGKSALNASFVVSSPAVNVAALLEQTPTLERMSRGCPRLLQITDEQADDGCSEDDWFKTISLLTRLGKPEEARVFSEASEKHDEHSESRLAKMETDSKAEAFGPPRCASFGCSPDQVKSCFSSVRSKDGQISNSPADVVRQKKSKSALPEHIEKRLAEGQYQIKDGKVGEISYGKKGAETFHPIANFVAYASATVLADDGAEARQFFTIQGVSLDTWKPLPPLEVKQEEFEALAWIFRWGLSANLEPEIAVKQKMRHLIQHLSKDALKKTVYAHLGFRQFPGGWRYLHGGGCVGEENVEVQLDKRLEKYVLTETDASLQEPIRASLNLLKIAKPEVMLPLLSAVFLSPLCEALRQGGIEPAFLLWLYGVTGTRKSTLSALVMSHFGPFTPKSPPASFKDTANSLEKRAFDCKDSLLWIDDFHPSASPAEARKMEQTAQFLIRSFGDRVGRGRMKADASLRTDYAAKGLAIVTGEQQPDGHSSSARLQGVELRPDDINLAKLTVAQRQSGLLTHTMAGYVAWVGEQMSEPGFVEELRQTFHERRDLALPGQSHGRLAENAAWLFLGWDNLLKFAVLEGVLTETERQLRLDEGWSTLLSLSEQQSEQVQDARPGEQFLSIVGELLQNGSLCTLPSSSTSQEDFGGTISRGTHVGWRDNEHFFFLPDVLYNEVSAFLSKRQEQVPLKMKDLWRQLHFDGLLEPEITREGGKEKTKFARRKTIDGERINTIWIKRSAIWERDPEAEDREKVRKAAVDRPKPSSGPFET
;
A
#
# COMPACT_ATOMS: atom_id res chain seq x y z
N MET A 1 15.76 -30.39 26.45
CA MET A 1 16.13 -29.28 25.54
C MET A 1 17.29 -29.66 24.62
N ALA A 2 18.49 -29.92 25.13
CA ALA A 2 19.62 -30.37 24.31
C ALA A 2 19.33 -31.65 23.50
N SER A 3 18.63 -32.61 24.12
CA SER A 3 18.12 -33.82 23.46
C SER A 3 17.16 -33.57 22.29
N HIS A 4 16.54 -32.38 22.23
CA HIS A 4 15.67 -31.95 21.14
C HIS A 4 16.35 -30.89 20.25
N SER A 5 17.68 -30.78 20.32
CA SER A 5 18.49 -29.82 19.55
C SER A 5 18.07 -28.36 19.72
N LYS A 6 17.51 -27.98 20.88
CA LYS A 6 17.06 -26.60 21.13
C LYS A 6 18.15 -25.79 21.85
N PRO A 7 18.58 -24.64 21.30
CA PRO A 7 19.73 -23.90 21.82
C PRO A 7 19.39 -23.09 23.08
N VAL A 8 20.13 -23.33 24.17
CA VAL A 8 19.97 -22.66 25.46
C VAL A 8 21.24 -21.94 25.90
N PHE A 9 21.17 -21.11 26.94
CA PHE A 9 22.30 -20.36 27.48
C PHE A 9 22.17 -20.11 28.99
N PRO A 10 23.28 -19.89 29.72
CA PRO A 10 23.24 -19.64 31.16
C PRO A 10 22.74 -18.22 31.46
N MET A 11 21.82 -18.16 32.42
CA MET A 11 21.27 -16.95 33.00
C MET A 11 21.61 -16.86 34.48
N CYS A 12 21.67 -15.63 34.98
CA CYS A 12 21.92 -15.34 36.36
C CYS A 12 20.89 -16.06 37.24
N SER A 13 21.37 -16.67 38.32
CA SER A 13 20.56 -17.22 39.39
C SER A 13 19.74 -16.11 40.08
N HIS A 14 18.65 -16.51 40.73
CA HIS A 14 17.75 -15.57 41.43
C HIS A 14 18.40 -14.80 42.59
N ASP A 15 19.44 -15.36 43.19
CA ASP A 15 20.14 -14.88 44.38
C ASP A 15 21.58 -14.43 44.07
N HIS A 16 21.95 -14.33 42.78
CA HIS A 16 23.32 -14.08 42.35
C HIS A 16 24.35 -15.09 42.90
N SER A 17 23.93 -16.34 43.14
CA SER A 17 24.85 -17.44 43.38
C SER A 17 25.61 -17.81 42.11
N GLY A 18 26.91 -18.04 42.25
CA GLY A 18 27.78 -18.46 41.14
C GLY A 18 28.16 -17.37 40.14
N VAL A 19 27.88 -16.09 40.40
CA VAL A 19 28.24 -14.98 39.49
C VAL A 19 29.29 -14.06 40.14
N THR A 20 29.99 -13.27 39.33
CA THR A 20 31.02 -12.34 39.80
C THR A 20 30.41 -11.18 40.59
N GLU A 21 31.18 -10.59 41.50
CA GLU A 21 30.74 -9.40 42.27
C GLU A 21 30.38 -8.24 41.35
N GLU A 22 31.14 -8.04 40.26
CA GLU A 22 30.83 -7.03 39.24
C GLU A 22 29.47 -7.27 38.55
N HIS A 23 29.09 -8.53 38.31
CA HIS A 23 27.76 -8.84 37.78
C HIS A 23 26.69 -8.56 38.83
N ARG A 24 26.90 -8.98 40.09
CA ARG A 24 25.98 -8.76 41.20
C ARG A 24 25.65 -7.28 41.39
N GLU A 25 26.65 -6.40 41.34
CA GLU A 25 26.46 -4.95 41.48
C GLU A 25 25.69 -4.31 40.31
N ARG A 26 25.81 -4.88 39.10
CA ARG A 26 25.24 -4.29 37.87
C ARG A 26 23.94 -4.94 37.41
N CYS A 27 23.59 -6.11 37.93
CA CYS A 27 22.45 -6.87 37.44
C CYS A 27 21.13 -6.22 37.88
N LYS A 28 20.30 -5.84 36.90
CA LYS A 28 18.98 -5.24 37.13
C LYS A 28 17.83 -6.25 37.20
N ARG A 29 18.08 -7.51 36.81
CA ARG A 29 17.06 -8.56 36.65
C ARG A 29 17.62 -9.94 37.07
N PRO A 30 17.87 -10.16 38.38
CA PRO A 30 18.25 -11.49 38.89
C PRO A 30 17.28 -12.57 38.40
N GLY A 31 17.80 -13.77 38.15
CA GLY A 31 17.01 -14.87 37.59
C GLY A 31 16.75 -14.82 36.08
N LYS A 32 16.90 -13.65 35.43
CA LYS A 32 16.58 -13.46 33.99
C LYS A 32 17.72 -12.82 33.18
N ALA A 33 18.78 -12.34 33.84
CA ALA A 33 19.89 -11.67 33.17
C ALA A 33 20.84 -12.68 32.50
N PRO A 34 21.12 -12.59 31.19
CA PRO A 34 22.09 -13.45 30.53
C PRO A 34 23.50 -13.31 31.11
N LEU A 35 24.21 -14.42 31.32
CA LEU A 35 25.60 -14.41 31.82
C LEU A 35 26.65 -14.38 30.71
N ILE A 36 26.24 -14.63 29.47
CA ILE A 36 27.11 -14.55 28.29
C ILE A 36 26.72 -13.35 27.42
N ALA A 37 27.73 -12.60 26.97
CA ALA A 37 27.54 -11.55 25.98
C ALA A 37 27.09 -12.16 24.64
N ASN A 38 26.28 -11.43 23.87
CA ASN A 38 25.70 -11.91 22.61
C ASN A 38 25.01 -13.28 22.74
N TRP A 39 24.29 -13.50 23.85
CA TRP A 39 23.57 -14.74 24.15
C TRP A 39 22.66 -15.22 23.01
N SER A 40 22.05 -14.29 22.26
CA SER A 40 21.22 -14.62 21.09
C SER A 40 22.01 -15.31 19.98
N HIS A 41 23.31 -15.00 19.83
CA HIS A 41 24.20 -15.63 18.85
C HIS A 41 25.08 -16.74 19.45
N ARG A 42 25.14 -16.85 20.78
CA ARG A 42 26.03 -17.78 21.49
C ARG A 42 25.30 -18.86 22.28
N SER A 43 23.97 -18.92 22.25
CA SER A 43 23.21 -20.06 22.79
C SER A 43 23.55 -21.35 22.05
N SER A 44 23.46 -22.49 22.73
CA SER A 44 23.94 -23.77 22.20
C SER A 44 23.05 -24.92 22.58
N SER A 45 22.95 -25.91 21.69
CA SER A 45 22.35 -27.22 21.97
C SER A 45 23.41 -28.31 22.14
N ASP A 46 24.70 -27.99 21.98
CA ASP A 46 25.81 -28.95 22.12
C ASP A 46 25.96 -29.39 23.59
N PRO A 47 25.78 -30.70 23.90
CA PRO A 47 25.92 -31.21 25.26
C PRO A 47 27.27 -30.89 25.91
N LEU A 48 28.36 -30.78 25.14
CA LEU A 48 29.69 -30.48 25.70
C LEU A 48 29.76 -29.03 26.19
N GLN A 49 29.26 -28.08 25.40
CA GLN A 49 29.21 -26.67 25.78
C GLN A 49 28.24 -26.42 26.94
N LEU A 50 27.09 -27.10 26.95
CA LEU A 50 26.15 -27.02 28.05
C LEU A 50 26.75 -27.58 29.34
N LYS A 51 27.46 -28.72 29.24
CA LYS A 51 28.19 -29.27 30.38
C LYS A 51 29.26 -28.31 30.87
N ASP A 52 30.01 -27.65 29.99
CA ASP A 52 31.01 -26.65 30.38
C ASP A 52 30.39 -25.47 31.16
N TRP A 53 29.28 -24.90 30.67
CA TRP A 53 28.59 -23.80 31.35
C TRP A 53 28.04 -24.18 32.71
N PHE A 54 27.39 -25.35 32.83
CA PHE A 54 26.68 -25.73 34.05
C PHE A 54 27.49 -26.65 34.98
N ALA A 55 28.68 -27.14 34.58
CA ALA A 55 29.50 -28.03 35.42
C ALA A 55 30.01 -27.37 36.70
N LYS A 56 30.25 -26.05 36.68
CA LYS A 56 30.78 -25.31 37.84
C LYS A 56 29.70 -24.58 38.64
N HIS A 57 28.55 -24.32 38.01
CA HIS A 57 27.47 -23.50 38.55
C HIS A 57 26.12 -24.11 38.18
N LEU A 58 25.70 -25.10 38.97
CA LEU A 58 24.41 -25.80 38.78
C LEU A 58 23.22 -24.91 39.17
N GLU A 59 23.48 -23.85 39.94
CA GLU A 59 22.52 -22.85 40.41
C GLU A 59 22.10 -21.83 39.34
N TRP A 60 22.79 -21.77 38.19
CA TRP A 60 22.45 -20.85 37.11
C TRP A 60 21.14 -21.24 36.44
N ASN A 61 20.35 -20.23 36.10
CA ASN A 61 19.12 -20.42 35.35
C ASN A 61 19.42 -20.72 33.88
N VAL A 62 18.43 -21.27 33.19
CA VAL A 62 18.54 -21.63 31.78
C VAL A 62 17.62 -20.76 30.93
N GLY A 63 18.23 -20.06 29.98
CA GLY A 63 17.55 -19.30 28.95
C GLY A 63 17.41 -20.09 27.65
N LEU A 64 16.22 -20.10 27.05
CA LEU A 64 15.98 -20.58 25.69
C LEU A 64 15.88 -19.37 24.76
N VAL A 65 16.68 -19.34 23.69
CA VAL A 65 16.53 -18.32 22.64
C VAL A 65 15.28 -18.62 21.80
N LEU A 66 14.58 -17.58 21.33
CA LEU A 66 13.37 -17.71 20.51
C LEU A 66 13.61 -17.17 19.09
N GLY A 67 12.69 -17.47 18.18
CA GLY A 67 12.75 -17.13 16.76
C GLY A 67 13.51 -18.15 15.92
N GLN A 68 14.00 -17.72 14.76
CA GLN A 68 14.61 -18.57 13.73
C GLN A 68 15.73 -19.47 14.27
N ARG A 69 16.48 -18.98 15.27
CA ARG A 69 17.62 -19.72 15.84
C ARG A 69 17.22 -21.01 16.55
N SER A 70 16.09 -21.03 17.25
CA SER A 70 15.58 -22.24 17.92
C SER A 70 14.46 -22.93 17.13
N GLY A 71 13.87 -22.22 16.16
CA GLY A 71 12.61 -22.61 15.53
C GLY A 71 11.45 -22.57 16.52
N ILE A 72 11.52 -21.76 17.58
CA ILE A 72 10.50 -21.69 18.63
C ILE A 72 10.06 -20.25 18.88
N VAL A 73 8.76 -19.99 18.94
CA VAL A 73 8.16 -18.77 19.50
C VAL A 73 7.41 -19.09 20.78
N ALA A 74 7.12 -18.07 21.60
CA ALA A 74 6.41 -18.27 22.86
C ALA A 74 5.29 -17.25 23.07
N ILE A 75 4.24 -17.68 23.76
CA ILE A 75 3.22 -16.83 24.38
C ILE A 75 3.60 -16.71 25.86
N ASP A 76 3.71 -15.48 26.38
CA ASP A 76 3.93 -15.18 27.80
C ASP A 76 2.71 -14.44 28.34
N VAL A 77 2.02 -15.07 29.30
CA VAL A 77 0.76 -14.58 29.86
C VAL A 77 0.97 -14.20 31.31
N ASP A 78 0.79 -12.92 31.63
CA ASP A 78 0.85 -12.38 32.99
C ASP A 78 -0.48 -11.73 33.38
N GLY A 79 -1.06 -12.17 34.50
CA GLY A 79 -2.27 -11.58 35.10
C GLY A 79 -3.58 -11.89 34.38
N ASP A 80 -4.68 -11.32 34.90
CA ASP A 80 -6.02 -11.51 34.33
C ASP A 80 -6.15 -10.83 32.97
N PHE A 81 -5.56 -9.64 32.80
CA PHE A 81 -5.53 -8.98 31.49
C PHE A 81 -4.86 -9.85 30.42
N GLY A 82 -3.73 -10.49 30.75
CA GLY A 82 -3.04 -11.37 29.81
C GLY A 82 -3.90 -12.55 29.38
N ARG A 83 -4.63 -13.15 30.34
CA ARG A 83 -5.54 -14.29 30.10
C ARG A 83 -6.72 -13.90 29.22
N GLU A 84 -7.41 -12.81 29.56
CA GLU A 84 -8.53 -12.29 28.78
C GLU A 84 -8.09 -11.90 27.37
N LYS A 85 -6.91 -11.27 27.24
CA LYS A 85 -6.38 -10.88 25.94
C LYS A 85 -5.96 -12.08 25.11
N LEU A 86 -5.44 -13.15 25.72
CA LEU A 86 -5.12 -14.37 25.01
C LEU A 86 -6.40 -15.00 24.44
N GLU A 87 -7.44 -15.12 25.27
CA GLU A 87 -8.75 -15.65 24.84
C GLU A 87 -9.35 -14.81 23.70
N GLU A 88 -9.31 -13.48 23.82
CA GLU A 88 -9.78 -12.56 22.78
C GLU A 88 -9.03 -12.75 21.44
N LEU A 89 -7.72 -12.96 21.49
CA LEU A 89 -6.89 -13.05 20.28
C LEU A 89 -6.86 -14.44 19.67
N SER A 90 -6.93 -15.50 20.48
CA SER A 90 -6.91 -16.89 20.04
C SER A 90 -8.29 -17.42 19.68
N GLY A 91 -9.36 -16.89 20.29
CA GLY A 91 -10.71 -17.45 20.14
C GLY A 91 -10.81 -18.92 20.56
N GLY A 92 -9.91 -19.37 21.45
CA GLY A 92 -9.77 -20.76 21.88
C GLY A 92 -8.79 -21.61 21.05
N ASP A 93 -8.23 -21.08 19.96
CA ASP A 93 -7.21 -21.78 19.16
C ASP A 93 -5.83 -21.76 19.85
N LEU A 94 -5.65 -22.71 20.77
CA LEU A 94 -4.40 -22.98 21.47
C LEU A 94 -4.10 -24.48 21.41
N PRO A 95 -3.48 -24.96 20.32
CA PRO A 95 -3.08 -26.35 20.20
C PRO A 95 -2.22 -26.76 21.40
N PRO A 96 -2.45 -27.95 21.99
CA PRO A 96 -1.62 -28.47 23.06
C PRO A 96 -0.16 -28.48 22.63
N THR A 97 0.69 -27.82 23.40
CA THR A 97 2.12 -27.69 23.14
C THR A 97 2.89 -27.61 24.46
N TRP A 98 4.21 -27.45 24.38
CA TRP A 98 5.06 -27.26 25.55
C TRP A 98 4.59 -26.06 26.38
N ARG A 99 4.26 -26.29 27.64
CA ARG A 99 3.68 -25.26 28.51
C ARG A 99 4.13 -25.38 29.96
N TYR A 100 4.31 -24.24 30.60
CA TYR A 100 4.77 -24.17 31.98
C TYR A 100 4.29 -22.93 32.70
N SER A 101 4.12 -23.07 34.01
CA SER A 101 3.72 -21.99 34.88
C SER A 101 4.92 -21.14 35.31
N THR A 102 4.65 -19.88 35.67
CA THR A 102 5.64 -18.96 36.21
C THR A 102 5.31 -18.67 37.68
N PRO A 103 6.32 -18.53 38.55
CA PRO A 103 6.11 -18.13 39.94
C PRO A 103 5.42 -16.78 40.17
N GLY A 104 5.21 -15.99 39.12
CA GLY A 104 4.49 -14.71 39.16
C GLY A 104 2.98 -14.83 38.95
N GLY A 105 2.44 -16.04 38.81
CA GLY A 105 1.02 -16.27 38.51
C GLY A 105 0.66 -16.21 37.03
N GLY A 106 1.68 -16.20 36.17
CA GLY A 106 1.57 -16.30 34.72
C GLY A 106 1.88 -17.71 34.19
N TYR A 107 1.80 -17.91 32.88
CA TYR A 107 2.16 -19.16 32.21
C TYR A 107 2.70 -18.89 30.80
N ARG A 108 3.39 -19.88 30.24
CA ARG A 108 3.98 -19.80 28.89
C ARG A 108 3.59 -20.99 28.03
N HIS A 109 3.30 -20.72 26.75
CA HIS A 109 3.15 -21.73 25.70
C HIS A 109 4.24 -21.54 24.66
N LEU A 110 4.89 -22.63 24.22
CA LEU A 110 5.96 -22.58 23.23
C LEU A 110 5.51 -23.31 21.97
N TYR A 111 5.75 -22.74 20.80
CA TYR A 111 5.33 -23.30 19.53
C TYR A 111 6.46 -23.33 18.51
N GLU A 112 6.41 -24.29 17.60
CA GLU A 112 7.32 -24.41 16.47
C GLU A 112 6.98 -23.37 15.38
N VAL A 113 8.00 -22.80 14.75
CA VAL A 113 7.81 -21.89 13.62
C VAL A 113 8.44 -22.39 12.33
N PRO A 114 7.85 -22.06 11.17
CA PRO A 114 8.40 -22.41 9.87
C PRO A 114 9.79 -21.83 9.63
N ASN A 115 10.64 -22.62 8.98
CA ASN A 115 12.00 -22.22 8.63
C ASN A 115 12.00 -21.07 7.62
N GLY A 116 12.96 -20.15 7.77
CA GLY A 116 13.17 -19.05 6.81
C GLY A 116 12.36 -17.78 7.10
N TRP A 117 11.53 -17.78 8.15
CA TRP A 117 10.72 -16.62 8.54
C TRP A 117 11.22 -15.98 9.84
N VAL A 118 11.09 -14.66 9.92
CA VAL A 118 11.43 -13.85 11.10
C VAL A 118 10.14 -13.41 11.79
N PHE A 119 9.96 -13.73 13.06
CA PHE A 119 8.77 -13.40 13.84
C PHE A 119 9.14 -12.43 14.97
N ASN A 120 8.69 -11.18 14.87
CA ASN A 120 9.03 -10.13 15.83
C ASN A 120 8.19 -10.23 17.11
N LYS A 121 8.66 -9.59 18.19
CA LYS A 121 7.91 -9.47 19.44
C LYS A 121 6.65 -8.62 19.25
N ALA A 122 5.51 -9.11 19.74
CA ALA A 122 4.28 -8.33 19.92
C ALA A 122 3.92 -8.27 21.41
N SER A 123 3.36 -7.14 21.87
CA SER A 123 3.06 -6.95 23.30
C SER A 123 1.75 -6.21 23.50
N PHE A 124 0.93 -6.75 24.40
CA PHE A 124 -0.34 -6.17 24.82
C PHE A 124 -0.27 -6.04 26.34
N SER A 125 -0.32 -4.83 26.87
CA SER A 125 -0.18 -4.58 28.32
C SER A 125 -1.40 -3.84 28.85
N SER A 126 -1.75 -4.11 30.11
CA SER A 126 -2.86 -3.42 30.76
C SER A 126 -2.54 -1.93 30.91
N PRO A 127 -3.46 -1.02 30.53
CA PRO A 127 -3.27 0.41 30.75
C PRO A 127 -3.34 0.80 32.24
N ILE A 128 -3.78 -0.11 33.11
CA ILE A 128 -4.06 0.15 34.53
C ILE A 128 -3.04 -0.57 35.42
N SER A 129 -2.61 -1.79 35.06
CA SER A 129 -1.70 -2.62 35.86
C SER A 129 -0.37 -2.83 35.14
N LYS A 130 0.75 -2.46 35.77
CA LYS A 130 2.10 -2.56 35.17
C LYS A 130 2.66 -3.98 35.09
N HIS A 131 1.98 -4.95 35.70
CA HIS A 131 2.45 -6.33 35.82
C HIS A 131 1.53 -7.33 35.11
N GLU A 132 0.65 -6.87 34.23
CA GLU A 132 -0.25 -7.73 33.47
C GLU A 132 -0.11 -7.44 31.98
N ALA A 133 0.24 -8.48 31.23
CA ALA A 133 0.50 -8.39 29.81
C ALA A 133 0.34 -9.75 29.13
N LEU A 134 0.06 -9.71 27.84
CA LEU A 134 0.26 -10.80 26.91
C LEU A 134 1.43 -10.42 25.99
N GLU A 135 2.51 -11.21 26.00
CA GLU A 135 3.63 -11.04 25.08
C GLU A 135 3.75 -12.23 24.13
N LEU A 136 3.84 -11.95 22.83
CA LEU A 136 4.24 -12.93 21.81
C LEU A 136 5.72 -12.72 21.55
N LEU A 137 6.55 -13.71 21.87
CA LEU A 137 8.01 -13.64 21.89
C LEU A 137 8.61 -14.44 20.75
N GLY A 138 9.41 -13.79 19.89
CA GLY A 138 10.08 -14.42 18.76
C GLY A 138 11.53 -13.98 18.61
N ASP A 139 11.96 -13.64 17.40
CA ASP A 139 13.33 -13.29 17.07
C ASP A 139 13.91 -12.18 17.98
N GLY A 140 15.14 -12.42 18.43
CA GLY A 140 15.83 -11.53 19.37
C GLY A 140 15.33 -11.60 20.82
N GLN A 141 14.31 -12.41 21.13
CA GLN A 141 13.83 -12.64 22.49
C GLN A 141 14.35 -13.97 23.08
N CYS A 142 14.14 -14.14 24.38
CA CYS A 142 14.37 -15.40 25.08
C CYS A 142 13.30 -15.65 26.14
N THR A 143 13.19 -16.89 26.59
CA THR A 143 12.39 -17.25 27.75
C THR A 143 13.21 -18.05 28.77
N VAL A 144 12.86 -17.93 30.05
CA VAL A 144 13.42 -18.77 31.12
C VAL A 144 12.60 -20.06 31.19
N ILE A 145 13.26 -21.21 31.13
CA ILE A 145 12.59 -22.51 31.07
C ILE A 145 12.58 -23.24 32.42
N PRO A 146 11.66 -24.21 32.61
CA PRO A 146 11.56 -25.01 33.84
C PRO A 146 12.87 -25.69 34.26
N GLY A 147 13.05 -25.79 35.58
CA GLY A 147 14.34 -26.09 36.23
C GLY A 147 15.08 -24.85 36.73
N SER A 148 14.65 -23.66 36.30
CA SER A 148 15.15 -22.35 36.74
C SER A 148 14.37 -21.79 37.95
N VAL A 149 14.96 -20.83 38.66
CA VAL A 149 14.36 -20.16 39.84
C VAL A 149 14.10 -18.68 39.54
N HIS A 150 12.87 -18.21 39.75
CA HIS A 150 12.49 -16.82 39.59
C HIS A 150 13.07 -15.92 40.71
N ALA A 151 13.17 -14.61 40.47
CA ALA A 151 13.70 -13.64 41.44
C ALA A 151 13.00 -13.65 42.82
N ASN A 152 11.75 -14.13 42.89
CA ASN A 152 11.00 -14.28 44.13
C ASN A 152 11.26 -15.62 44.87
N GLY A 153 12.19 -16.45 44.37
CA GLY A 153 12.53 -17.76 44.92
C GLY A 153 11.65 -18.93 44.46
N GLY A 154 10.55 -18.66 43.72
CA GLY A 154 9.71 -19.73 43.16
C GLY A 154 10.36 -20.39 41.93
N ARG A 155 9.93 -21.61 41.58
CA ARG A 155 10.48 -22.38 40.46
C ARG A 155 9.60 -22.32 39.22
N TYR A 156 10.23 -22.28 38.05
CA TYR A 156 9.53 -22.54 36.79
C TYR A 156 9.28 -24.04 36.67
N GLU A 157 8.03 -24.44 36.45
CA GLU A 157 7.60 -25.83 36.45
C GLU A 157 6.73 -26.15 35.23
N TRP A 158 7.06 -27.24 34.54
CA TRP A 158 6.22 -27.78 33.48
C TRP A 158 4.84 -28.08 34.03
N GLU A 159 3.81 -27.69 33.30
CA GLU A 159 2.45 -28.13 33.64
C GLU A 159 2.29 -29.61 33.30
N GLU A 160 1.32 -30.27 33.94
CA GLU A 160 1.03 -31.68 33.71
C GLU A 160 0.76 -31.96 32.22
N GLY A 161 1.52 -32.91 31.66
CA GLY A 161 1.49 -33.26 30.23
C GLY A 161 2.07 -32.21 29.28
N GLY A 162 2.69 -31.14 29.80
CA GLY A 162 3.22 -30.02 29.01
C GLY A 162 4.73 -30.05 28.79
N SER A 163 5.45 -31.11 29.18
CA SER A 163 6.90 -31.17 29.05
C SER A 163 7.36 -31.72 27.68
N PRO A 164 8.61 -31.44 27.26
CA PRO A 164 9.21 -32.02 26.05
C PRO A 164 9.22 -33.56 25.97
N ASN A 165 9.10 -34.24 27.11
CA ASN A 165 9.05 -35.71 27.16
C ASN A 165 7.62 -36.23 27.04
N ASP A 166 6.61 -35.40 27.31
CA ASP A 166 5.19 -35.79 27.34
C ASP A 166 4.47 -35.42 26.04
N LEU A 167 4.91 -34.35 25.37
CA LEU A 167 4.22 -33.78 24.21
C LEU A 167 5.22 -33.27 23.16
N PRO A 168 4.97 -33.46 21.84
CA PRO A 168 5.74 -32.77 20.82
C PRO A 168 5.48 -31.26 20.85
N LEU A 169 6.40 -30.49 20.28
CA LEU A 169 6.20 -29.07 20.07
C LEU A 169 5.18 -28.89 18.92
N ALA A 170 4.07 -28.20 19.15
CA ALA A 170 3.06 -27.98 18.11
C ALA A 170 3.45 -26.81 17.21
N PRO A 171 3.01 -26.79 15.93
CA PRO A 171 3.10 -25.60 15.08
C PRO A 171 2.42 -24.40 15.74
N ALA A 172 3.01 -23.23 15.58
CA ALA A 172 2.43 -21.99 16.09
C ALA A 172 1.09 -21.68 15.39
N PRO A 173 0.05 -21.33 16.16
CA PRO A 173 -1.25 -20.96 15.59
C PRO A 173 -1.12 -19.81 14.60
N GLU A 174 -1.92 -19.86 13.55
CA GLU A 174 -1.84 -18.90 12.47
C GLU A 174 -2.14 -17.47 12.95
N TRP A 175 -3.08 -17.32 13.89
CA TRP A 175 -3.39 -16.05 14.53
C TRP A 175 -2.18 -15.43 15.25
N MET A 176 -1.30 -16.27 15.80
CA MET A 176 -0.08 -15.86 16.52
C MET A 176 0.98 -15.40 15.52
N LEU A 177 1.24 -16.21 14.48
CA LEU A 177 2.24 -15.91 13.44
C LEU A 177 1.92 -14.60 12.70
N ARG A 178 0.66 -14.37 12.31
CA ARG A 178 0.20 -13.12 11.67
C ARG A 178 0.47 -11.87 12.49
N ARG A 179 0.39 -11.97 13.81
CA ARG A 179 0.63 -10.85 14.73
C ARG A 179 2.12 -10.58 14.94
N MET A 180 2.95 -11.61 14.82
CA MET A 180 4.40 -11.51 14.97
C MET A 180 5.10 -11.13 13.65
N ASN A 181 4.49 -11.41 12.50
CA ASN A 181 5.00 -11.03 11.20
C ASN A 181 3.86 -10.65 10.22
N LEU A 182 3.82 -9.38 9.82
CA LEU A 182 2.81 -8.86 8.88
C LEU A 182 2.96 -9.40 7.45
N ALA A 183 4.16 -9.85 7.05
CA ALA A 183 4.40 -10.49 5.76
C ALA A 183 3.98 -11.97 5.76
N TRP A 184 4.02 -12.64 6.91
CA TRP A 184 3.45 -13.99 7.08
C TRP A 184 1.94 -13.98 6.77
N ALA A 185 1.24 -12.96 7.27
CA ALA A 185 -0.18 -12.74 6.99
C ALA A 185 -0.51 -12.49 5.50
N ALA A 186 0.49 -12.15 4.66
CA ALA A 186 0.32 -11.96 3.23
C ALA A 186 0.46 -13.27 2.43
N ASN A 187 1.10 -14.30 3.00
CA ASN A 187 1.28 -15.60 2.34
C ASN A 187 0.12 -16.57 2.59
N ASP A 188 -0.50 -16.57 3.78
CA ASP A 188 -1.59 -17.50 4.17
C ASP A 188 -3.01 -16.98 3.90
N LEU A 189 -3.20 -16.13 2.89
CA LEU A 189 -4.54 -15.79 2.40
C LEU A 189 -5.10 -16.85 1.41
N PHE A 190 -4.35 -17.93 1.17
CA PHE A 190 -4.59 -18.89 0.09
C PHE A 190 -4.81 -20.35 0.48
N ASP A 191 -4.54 -20.75 1.73
CA ASP A 191 -4.84 -22.10 2.19
C ASP A 191 -5.81 -22.07 3.40
N ASP A 192 -6.71 -23.02 3.40
CA ASP A 192 -8.07 -22.98 3.95
C ASP A 192 -8.19 -23.09 5.49
N ASP A 193 -9.30 -22.56 6.01
CA ASP A 193 -10.14 -23.34 6.94
C ASP A 193 -11.62 -22.95 6.78
N VAL A 194 -12.30 -23.72 5.93
CA VAL A 194 -13.76 -23.84 5.89
C VAL A 194 -14.16 -24.68 7.09
N GLN A 195 -14.79 -24.05 8.09
CA GLN A 195 -15.46 -24.79 9.15
C GLN A 195 -16.61 -25.59 8.53
N LYS A 196 -16.47 -26.92 8.64
CA LYS A 196 -17.52 -27.90 8.40
C LYS A 196 -18.65 -27.69 9.40
N GLU A 197 -19.78 -27.20 8.94
CA GLU A 197 -21.07 -27.49 9.57
C GLU A 197 -22.03 -28.00 8.49
N ASP A 198 -22.39 -29.27 8.66
CA ASP A 198 -23.56 -30.02 8.17
C ASP A 198 -24.07 -29.73 6.75
N ALA A 199 -23.58 -30.53 5.79
CA ALA A 199 -24.17 -30.65 4.45
C ALA A 199 -24.87 -32.00 4.27
N ASP A 200 -26.13 -31.89 3.88
CA ASP A 200 -27.13 -32.86 3.46
C ASP A 200 -26.61 -33.86 2.38
N PRO A 201 -26.78 -35.19 2.54
CA PRO A 201 -26.18 -36.20 1.66
C PRO A 201 -27.03 -36.45 0.41
N SER A 202 -27.19 -35.43 -0.43
CA SER A 202 -27.83 -35.63 -1.75
C SER A 202 -27.41 -34.62 -2.80
N GLN A 203 -26.11 -34.51 -3.14
CA GLN A 203 -25.67 -34.03 -4.45
C GLN A 203 -24.39 -34.75 -4.90
N GLU A 204 -24.44 -35.30 -6.12
CA GLU A 204 -23.43 -36.16 -6.74
C GLU A 204 -22.12 -35.40 -7.09
N ASP A 205 -21.01 -36.11 -6.93
CA ASP A 205 -19.63 -35.63 -7.05
C ASP A 205 -19.28 -35.08 -8.45
N VAL A 206 -18.95 -33.79 -8.50
CA VAL A 206 -18.50 -33.05 -9.70
C VAL A 206 -16.99 -33.23 -9.98
N GLN A 207 -16.26 -34.00 -9.16
CA GLN A 207 -14.81 -34.20 -9.30
C GLN A 207 -14.42 -35.23 -10.39
N GLU A 208 -15.33 -36.05 -10.90
CA GLU A 208 -14.99 -37.09 -11.89
C GLU A 208 -14.99 -36.63 -13.35
N VAL A 209 -15.41 -35.39 -13.66
CA VAL A 209 -15.50 -34.88 -15.04
C VAL A 209 -14.22 -34.17 -15.50
N ILE A 210 -13.36 -33.71 -14.59
CA ILE A 210 -12.22 -32.84 -14.93
C ILE A 210 -10.94 -33.63 -15.27
N LEU A 211 -10.84 -34.92 -14.93
CA LEU A 211 -9.62 -35.71 -15.14
C LEU A 211 -9.58 -36.52 -16.45
N LYS A 212 -10.48 -36.28 -17.41
CA LYS A 212 -10.58 -37.08 -18.65
C LYS A 212 -10.18 -36.41 -19.96
N GLU A 213 -9.71 -35.16 -19.95
CA GLU A 213 -9.14 -34.54 -21.14
C GLU A 213 -7.76 -33.96 -20.84
N LEU A 214 -6.72 -34.77 -21.07
CA LEU A 214 -5.38 -34.37 -21.53
C LEU A 214 -4.50 -35.64 -21.63
N ASP A 215 -4.77 -36.42 -22.67
CA ASP A 215 -3.95 -37.54 -23.14
C ASP A 215 -2.86 -37.00 -24.09
N LEU A 216 -1.57 -37.11 -23.74
CA LEU A 216 -0.47 -37.21 -24.71
C LEU A 216 0.63 -38.15 -24.18
N HIS A 217 0.87 -39.22 -24.96
CA HIS A 217 1.75 -40.36 -24.70
C HIS A 217 3.25 -40.05 -24.51
N PRO A 218 4.01 -40.94 -23.82
CA PRO A 218 5.47 -40.98 -23.85
C PRO A 218 6.01 -42.15 -24.71
N ALA A 219 7.09 -41.93 -25.47
CA ALA A 219 8.04 -42.97 -25.85
C ALA A 219 9.36 -42.39 -26.38
N SER A 220 10.49 -42.65 -25.71
CA SER A 220 11.45 -43.65 -26.20
C SER A 220 12.72 -43.70 -25.34
N THR A 221 13.20 -44.93 -25.20
CA THR A 221 14.31 -45.44 -24.40
C THR A 221 15.67 -45.31 -25.10
N GLY A 222 16.74 -45.15 -24.32
CA GLY A 222 18.12 -45.42 -24.76
C GLY A 222 19.04 -45.80 -23.59
N LYS A 223 19.31 -47.10 -23.43
CA LYS A 223 20.31 -47.70 -22.52
C LYS A 223 21.71 -47.65 -23.13
N SER A 224 22.76 -47.51 -22.30
CA SER A 224 24.12 -48.08 -22.46
C SER A 224 25.09 -47.38 -21.49
N ALA A 225 26.12 -47.95 -20.86
CA ALA A 225 26.49 -49.27 -20.38
C ALA A 225 27.80 -49.01 -19.60
N LEU A 226 27.98 -49.63 -18.44
CA LEU A 226 29.22 -49.61 -17.65
C LEU A 226 30.32 -50.41 -18.36
N ASN A 227 31.56 -49.95 -18.24
CA ASN A 227 32.73 -50.84 -18.15
C ASN A 227 33.85 -50.14 -17.37
N ALA A 228 34.25 -50.78 -16.28
CA ALA A 228 35.41 -50.44 -15.48
C ALA A 228 36.61 -51.29 -15.93
N SER A 229 37.80 -50.69 -15.96
CA SER A 229 39.10 -51.36 -15.90
C SER A 229 40.17 -50.30 -15.63
N PHE A 230 40.66 -50.16 -14.39
CA PHE A 230 41.94 -49.50 -14.17
C PHE A 230 42.75 -50.23 -13.09
N VAL A 231 43.95 -50.62 -13.51
CA VAL A 231 45.02 -51.20 -12.72
C VAL A 231 45.78 -50.06 -12.01
N VAL A 232 46.21 -50.37 -10.79
CA VAL A 232 46.95 -49.57 -9.82
C VAL A 232 48.24 -48.94 -10.39
N SER A 233 48.41 -47.63 -10.19
CA SER A 233 49.70 -46.98 -9.86
C SER A 233 49.43 -45.63 -9.16
N SER A 234 49.87 -45.48 -7.91
CA SER A 234 49.81 -44.22 -7.15
C SER A 234 50.49 -43.07 -7.89
N PRO A 235 49.92 -41.85 -7.90
CA PRO A 235 50.63 -40.66 -8.31
C PRO A 235 51.01 -39.81 -7.09
N ALA A 236 52.30 -39.61 -6.86
CA ALA A 236 52.80 -38.53 -6.02
C ALA A 236 52.28 -37.18 -6.59
N VAL A 237 51.58 -36.40 -5.77
CA VAL A 237 50.98 -35.13 -6.19
C VAL A 237 52.09 -34.08 -6.25
N ASN A 238 52.27 -33.45 -7.41
CA ASN A 238 53.21 -32.35 -7.57
C ASN A 238 52.67 -31.11 -6.82
N VAL A 239 53.45 -30.55 -5.88
CA VAL A 239 53.11 -29.35 -5.09
C VAL A 239 52.64 -28.18 -5.94
N ALA A 240 53.19 -28.03 -7.15
CA ALA A 240 52.75 -27.01 -8.09
C ALA A 240 51.27 -27.18 -8.47
N ALA A 241 50.82 -28.42 -8.70
CA ALA A 241 49.43 -28.73 -9.03
C ALA A 241 48.49 -28.53 -7.84
N LEU A 242 48.96 -28.77 -6.61
CA LEU A 242 48.20 -28.47 -5.39
C LEU A 242 48.03 -26.96 -5.20
N LEU A 243 49.11 -26.18 -5.38
CA LEU A 243 49.08 -24.73 -5.24
C LEU A 243 48.24 -24.04 -6.33
N GLU A 244 48.23 -24.56 -7.57
CA GLU A 244 47.35 -24.06 -8.63
C GLU A 244 45.86 -24.20 -8.29
N GLN A 245 45.48 -25.27 -7.58
CA GLN A 245 44.10 -25.54 -7.16
C GLN A 245 43.75 -24.86 -5.82
N THR A 246 44.72 -24.27 -5.14
CA THR A 246 44.56 -23.60 -3.84
C THR A 246 45.12 -22.17 -3.88
N PRO A 247 44.52 -21.24 -4.65
CA PRO A 247 45.08 -19.91 -4.90
C PRO A 247 45.24 -19.04 -3.63
N THR A 248 44.42 -19.26 -2.60
CA THR A 248 44.55 -18.58 -1.31
C THR A 248 45.75 -19.13 -0.54
N LEU A 249 45.95 -20.46 -0.56
CA LEU A 249 47.12 -21.11 0.04
C LEU A 249 48.40 -20.71 -0.69
N GLU A 250 48.41 -20.73 -2.02
CA GLU A 250 49.53 -20.29 -2.85
C GLU A 250 49.98 -18.86 -2.49
N ARG A 251 49.04 -17.93 -2.41
CA ARG A 251 49.33 -16.54 -2.04
C ARG A 251 49.97 -16.43 -0.65
N MET A 252 49.54 -17.24 0.32
CA MET A 252 50.15 -17.26 1.65
C MET A 252 51.53 -17.93 1.63
N SER A 253 51.68 -19.04 0.91
CA SER A 253 52.93 -19.83 0.81
C SER A 253 54.06 -19.09 0.10
N ARG A 254 53.77 -18.23 -0.90
CA ARG A 254 54.78 -17.35 -1.54
C ARG A 254 55.51 -16.45 -0.56
N GLY A 255 54.84 -16.02 0.51
CA GLY A 255 55.39 -15.13 1.54
C GLY A 255 55.72 -15.82 2.86
N CYS A 256 55.51 -17.14 2.97
CA CYS A 256 55.65 -17.90 4.21
C CYS A 256 56.38 -19.24 3.95
N PRO A 257 57.71 -19.30 4.20
CA PRO A 257 58.49 -20.53 3.97
C PRO A 257 57.96 -21.75 4.73
N ARG A 258 57.39 -21.54 5.92
CA ARG A 258 56.82 -22.62 6.75
C ARG A 258 55.55 -23.22 6.14
N LEU A 259 54.66 -22.39 5.58
CA LEU A 259 53.46 -22.89 4.90
C LEU A 259 53.82 -23.57 3.58
N LEU A 260 54.81 -23.06 2.86
CA LEU A 260 55.32 -23.71 1.66
C LEU A 260 55.87 -25.10 1.98
N GLN A 261 56.65 -25.24 3.05
CA GLN A 261 57.15 -26.53 3.52
C GLN A 261 56.00 -27.50 3.90
N ILE A 262 55.01 -27.05 4.66
CA ILE A 262 53.86 -27.90 5.03
C ILE A 262 53.07 -28.33 3.78
N THR A 263 52.95 -27.46 2.79
CA THR A 263 52.27 -27.77 1.52
C THR A 263 53.07 -28.78 0.70
N ASP A 264 54.40 -28.68 0.73
CA ASP A 264 55.33 -29.62 0.11
C ASP A 264 55.19 -31.01 0.75
N GLU A 265 55.27 -31.07 2.08
CA GLU A 265 55.08 -32.31 2.85
C GLU A 265 53.68 -32.93 2.65
N GLN A 266 52.64 -32.10 2.49
CA GLN A 266 51.28 -32.58 2.27
C GLN A 266 51.08 -33.22 0.89
N ALA A 267 51.72 -32.69 -0.16
CA ALA A 267 51.57 -33.22 -1.51
C ALA A 267 52.45 -34.47 -1.77
N ASP A 268 53.51 -34.66 -0.99
CA ASP A 268 54.40 -35.82 -1.10
C ASP A 268 53.79 -37.06 -0.42
N ASP A 269 53.89 -37.17 0.92
CA ASP A 269 53.42 -38.32 1.73
C ASP A 269 52.43 -37.90 2.85
N GLY A 270 51.96 -36.66 2.83
CA GLY A 270 51.10 -36.07 3.86
C GLY A 270 51.89 -35.50 5.04
N CYS A 271 51.54 -34.27 5.45
CA CYS A 271 52.19 -33.59 6.57
C CYS A 271 51.76 -34.17 7.95
N SER A 272 52.30 -33.61 9.04
CA SER A 272 51.92 -34.02 10.39
C SER A 272 50.45 -33.71 10.68
N GLU A 273 49.78 -34.51 11.53
CA GLU A 273 48.35 -34.27 11.87
C GLU A 273 48.13 -32.85 12.45
N ASP A 274 49.11 -32.32 13.18
CA ASP A 274 49.08 -30.99 13.77
C ASP A 274 49.24 -29.88 12.71
N ASP A 275 50.15 -30.05 11.74
CA ASP A 275 50.32 -29.10 10.63
C ASP A 275 49.15 -29.17 9.63
N TRP A 276 48.61 -30.37 9.39
CA TRP A 276 47.40 -30.60 8.62
C TRP A 276 46.23 -29.84 9.26
N PHE A 277 45.96 -30.07 10.55
CA PHE A 277 44.89 -29.44 11.31
C PHE A 277 44.99 -27.91 11.29
N LYS A 278 46.19 -27.35 11.50
CA LYS A 278 46.39 -25.90 11.46
C LYS A 278 46.15 -25.32 10.07
N THR A 279 46.54 -26.03 9.01
CA THR A 279 46.42 -25.53 7.63
C THR A 279 44.97 -25.56 7.14
N ILE A 280 44.24 -26.65 7.40
CA ILE A 280 42.80 -26.70 7.10
C ILE A 280 42.00 -25.70 7.97
N SER A 281 42.40 -25.50 9.23
CA SER A 281 41.76 -24.51 10.13
C SER A 281 42.02 -23.08 9.65
N LEU A 282 43.19 -22.81 9.09
CA LEU A 282 43.52 -21.53 8.48
C LEU A 282 42.65 -21.25 7.25
N LEU A 283 42.51 -22.21 6.33
CA LEU A 283 41.74 -22.06 5.08
C LEU A 283 40.23 -21.98 5.33
N THR A 284 39.68 -22.85 6.17
CA THR A 284 38.24 -22.82 6.55
C THR A 284 37.87 -21.50 7.24
N ARG A 285 38.73 -20.93 8.11
CA ARG A 285 38.51 -19.62 8.76
C ARG A 285 38.77 -18.41 7.86
N LEU A 286 39.35 -18.62 6.68
CA LEU A 286 39.42 -17.63 5.60
C LEU A 286 38.19 -17.70 4.68
N GLY A 287 37.23 -18.58 4.97
CA GLY A 287 36.05 -18.80 4.12
C GLY A 287 36.37 -19.58 2.85
N LYS A 288 37.40 -20.45 2.89
CA LYS A 288 37.87 -21.26 1.76
C LYS A 288 37.80 -22.76 2.08
N PRO A 289 36.62 -23.33 2.37
CA PRO A 289 36.48 -24.76 2.69
C PRO A 289 36.86 -25.66 1.52
N GLU A 290 36.55 -25.25 0.28
CA GLU A 290 36.94 -26.01 -0.92
C GLU A 290 38.47 -26.14 -1.05
N GLU A 291 39.22 -25.05 -0.82
CA GLU A 291 40.69 -25.11 -0.84
C GLU A 291 41.25 -25.94 0.33
N ALA A 292 40.57 -25.98 1.48
CA ALA A 292 40.95 -26.82 2.61
C ALA A 292 40.74 -28.31 2.30
N ARG A 293 39.68 -28.64 1.57
CA ARG A 293 39.39 -30.00 1.10
C ARG A 293 40.43 -30.45 0.08
N VAL A 294 40.72 -29.63 -0.93
CA VAL A 294 41.79 -29.90 -1.91
C VAL A 294 43.16 -30.09 -1.23
N PHE A 295 43.51 -29.26 -0.25
CA PHE A 295 44.74 -29.44 0.54
C PHE A 295 44.75 -30.77 1.30
N SER A 296 43.62 -31.16 1.90
CA SER A 296 43.55 -32.43 2.62
C SER A 296 43.64 -33.64 1.69
N GLU A 297 42.89 -33.64 0.59
CA GLU A 297 42.81 -34.73 -0.40
C GLU A 297 44.12 -34.93 -1.18
N ALA A 298 45.07 -34.01 -1.07
CA ALA A 298 46.37 -34.10 -1.72
C ALA A 298 47.27 -35.24 -1.20
N SER A 299 46.91 -35.87 -0.08
CA SER A 299 47.63 -36.99 0.52
C SER A 299 46.75 -38.23 0.63
N GLU A 300 47.33 -39.41 0.43
CA GLU A 300 46.68 -40.70 0.69
C GLU A 300 46.29 -40.91 2.18
N LYS A 301 46.77 -40.05 3.11
CA LYS A 301 46.34 -40.06 4.52
C LYS A 301 44.91 -39.54 4.74
N HIS A 302 44.29 -38.94 3.73
CA HIS A 302 42.93 -38.43 3.83
C HIS A 302 41.89 -39.56 3.81
N ASP A 303 40.97 -39.53 4.76
CA ASP A 303 39.99 -40.57 5.04
C ASP A 303 38.65 -39.99 5.53
N GLU A 304 37.69 -40.87 5.86
CA GLU A 304 36.39 -40.46 6.41
C GLU A 304 36.53 -39.63 7.71
N HIS A 305 37.59 -39.85 8.49
CA HIS A 305 37.85 -39.05 9.69
C HIS A 305 38.24 -37.61 9.32
N SER A 306 39.06 -37.46 8.29
CA SER A 306 39.49 -36.18 7.73
C SER A 306 38.29 -35.39 7.19
N GLU A 307 37.39 -36.05 6.46
CA GLU A 307 36.13 -35.47 5.97
C GLU A 307 35.22 -34.99 7.10
N SER A 308 34.99 -35.83 8.11
CA SER A 308 34.19 -35.47 9.29
C SER A 308 34.76 -34.25 10.04
N ARG A 309 36.09 -34.15 10.13
CA ARG A 309 36.78 -33.02 10.75
C ARG A 309 36.69 -31.75 9.90
N LEU A 310 36.79 -31.83 8.58
CA LEU A 310 36.62 -30.70 7.67
C LEU A 310 35.19 -30.15 7.75
N ALA A 311 34.17 -31.00 7.69
CA ALA A 311 32.76 -30.61 7.84
C ALA A 311 32.49 -29.94 9.19
N LYS A 312 33.09 -30.48 10.27
CA LYS A 312 33.03 -29.86 11.61
C LYS A 312 33.70 -28.49 11.62
N MET A 313 34.89 -28.35 11.03
CA MET A 313 35.60 -27.07 10.97
C MET A 313 34.90 -26.02 10.12
N GLU A 314 34.23 -26.40 9.05
CA GLU A 314 33.43 -25.49 8.24
C GLU A 314 32.21 -24.99 9.03
N THR A 315 31.60 -25.87 9.83
CA THR A 315 30.52 -25.49 10.73
C THR A 315 31.04 -24.55 11.83
N ASP A 316 32.19 -24.86 12.43
CA ASP A 316 32.82 -24.07 13.49
C ASP A 316 33.33 -22.70 12.99
N SER A 317 33.77 -22.60 11.73
CA SER A 317 34.26 -21.33 11.15
C SER A 317 33.13 -20.32 10.96
N LYS A 318 31.90 -20.79 10.70
CA LYS A 318 30.68 -19.95 10.60
C LYS A 318 30.19 -19.44 11.97
N ALA A 319 30.66 -20.01 13.08
CA ALA A 319 30.25 -19.66 14.44
C ALA A 319 31.12 -18.57 15.13
N GLU A 320 32.10 -17.97 14.43
CA GLU A 320 32.99 -16.86 14.87
C GLU A 320 33.70 -17.02 16.24
N ALA A 321 33.86 -18.24 16.76
CA ALA A 321 34.36 -18.45 18.12
C ALA A 321 35.86 -18.16 18.34
N PHE A 322 36.71 -18.30 17.30
CA PHE A 322 38.17 -18.12 17.39
C PHE A 322 38.78 -17.59 16.08
N GLY A 323 39.80 -16.72 16.18
CA GLY A 323 40.53 -16.18 15.02
C GLY A 323 41.43 -17.23 14.32
N PRO A 324 41.91 -16.98 13.08
CA PRO A 324 42.76 -17.93 12.36
C PRO A 324 44.04 -18.28 13.15
N PRO A 325 44.64 -19.47 12.93
CA PRO A 325 45.87 -19.88 13.61
C PRO A 325 46.98 -18.82 13.49
N ARG A 326 47.69 -18.58 14.60
CA ARG A 326 48.76 -17.57 14.67
C ARG A 326 50.06 -18.15 14.12
N CYS A 327 50.98 -17.31 13.67
CA CYS A 327 52.31 -17.72 13.23
C CYS A 327 53.07 -18.50 14.32
N ALA A 328 52.88 -18.15 15.60
CA ALA A 328 53.42 -18.92 16.72
C ALA A 328 52.91 -20.36 16.76
N SER A 329 51.65 -20.61 16.36
CA SER A 329 51.08 -21.96 16.31
C SER A 329 51.76 -22.83 15.25
N PHE A 330 52.29 -22.24 14.18
CA PHE A 330 53.08 -22.94 13.16
C PHE A 330 54.58 -23.07 13.52
N GLY A 331 54.98 -22.62 14.71
CA GLY A 331 56.37 -22.67 15.19
C GLY A 331 57.27 -21.55 14.68
N CYS A 332 56.71 -20.49 14.08
CA CYS A 332 57.53 -19.41 13.51
C CYS A 332 58.22 -18.57 14.61
N SER A 333 59.51 -18.28 14.42
CA SER A 333 60.28 -17.37 15.28
C SER A 333 59.92 -15.89 15.04
N PRO A 334 60.22 -14.97 15.99
CA PRO A 334 60.01 -13.54 15.77
C PRO A 334 60.69 -13.00 14.50
N ASP A 335 61.89 -13.49 14.17
CA ASP A 335 62.62 -13.06 12.97
C ASP A 335 61.94 -13.53 11.69
N GLN A 336 61.40 -14.76 11.68
CA GLN A 336 60.60 -15.28 10.56
C GLN A 336 59.28 -14.50 10.40
N VAL A 337 58.64 -14.11 11.50
CA VAL A 337 57.42 -13.29 11.44
C VAL A 337 57.73 -11.89 10.94
N LYS A 338 58.86 -11.32 11.35
CA LYS A 338 59.33 -10.02 10.87
C LYS A 338 59.67 -10.01 9.39
N SER A 339 60.23 -11.11 8.85
CA SER A 339 60.48 -11.22 7.41
C SER A 339 59.17 -11.33 6.60
N CYS A 340 58.12 -11.96 7.14
CA CYS A 340 56.83 -12.12 6.47
C CYS A 340 55.92 -10.87 6.53
N PHE A 341 55.93 -10.10 7.64
CA PHE A 341 54.97 -9.01 7.89
C PHE A 341 55.61 -7.64 8.15
N SER A 342 56.94 -7.52 8.02
CA SER A 342 57.76 -6.33 8.37
C SER A 342 57.74 -5.92 9.85
N SER A 343 56.78 -6.39 10.64
CA SER A 343 56.62 -6.12 12.07
C SER A 343 56.00 -7.31 12.81
N VAL A 344 56.41 -7.50 14.06
CA VAL A 344 55.89 -8.54 14.95
C VAL A 344 54.87 -7.90 15.89
N ARG A 345 53.62 -8.35 15.80
CA ARG A 345 52.52 -7.97 16.69
C ARG A 345 52.45 -8.97 17.84
N SER A 346 52.23 -8.46 19.04
CA SER A 346 52.13 -9.27 20.25
C SER A 346 50.81 -8.96 20.97
N LYS A 347 50.16 -10.00 21.48
CA LYS A 347 48.99 -9.90 22.35
C LYS A 347 49.19 -10.89 23.49
N ASP A 348 49.17 -10.40 24.73
CA ASP A 348 49.38 -11.19 25.94
C ASP A 348 50.74 -11.93 25.97
N GLY A 349 51.80 -11.27 25.46
CA GLY A 349 53.16 -11.82 25.44
C GLY A 349 53.43 -12.87 24.34
N GLN A 350 52.43 -13.20 23.52
CA GLN A 350 52.57 -14.15 22.40
C GLN A 350 52.40 -13.44 21.04
N ILE A 351 53.13 -13.92 20.03
CA ILE A 351 53.02 -13.41 18.66
C ILE A 351 51.58 -13.58 18.17
N SER A 352 50.97 -12.48 17.75
CA SER A 352 49.57 -12.42 17.31
C SER A 352 49.39 -12.34 15.79
N ASN A 353 50.48 -12.23 15.01
CA ASN A 353 50.42 -12.34 13.55
C ASN A 353 49.84 -13.70 13.15
N SER A 354 49.15 -13.75 12.01
CA SER A 354 48.63 -14.96 11.39
C SER A 354 48.94 -14.93 9.89
N PRO A 355 49.22 -16.07 9.23
CA PRO A 355 49.29 -16.12 7.78
C PRO A 355 48.05 -15.55 7.07
N ALA A 356 46.88 -15.63 7.71
CA ALA A 356 45.65 -15.02 7.23
C ALA A 356 45.76 -13.50 7.03
N ASP A 357 46.65 -12.82 7.74
CA ASP A 357 46.87 -11.38 7.60
C ASP A 357 47.40 -11.00 6.21
N VAL A 358 48.12 -11.90 5.52
CA VAL A 358 48.62 -11.70 4.15
C VAL A 358 47.47 -11.56 3.14
N VAL A 359 46.36 -12.27 3.40
CA VAL A 359 45.15 -12.24 2.57
C VAL A 359 44.17 -11.16 3.07
N ARG A 360 44.10 -10.94 4.39
CA ARG A 360 43.19 -9.97 5.04
C ARG A 360 43.64 -8.52 4.98
N GLN A 361 44.79 -8.20 4.37
CA GLN A 361 45.15 -6.81 4.07
C GLN A 361 44.10 -6.18 3.13
N LYS A 362 43.06 -5.60 3.73
CA LYS A 362 42.19 -4.63 3.07
C LYS A 362 43.10 -3.48 2.62
N LYS A 363 43.25 -3.29 1.31
CA LYS A 363 43.52 -1.94 0.79
C LYS A 363 42.48 -1.04 1.44
N SER A 364 42.92 -0.02 2.18
CA SER A 364 42.07 1.11 2.54
C SER A 364 41.37 1.58 1.26
N LYS A 365 40.07 1.30 1.12
CA LYS A 365 39.26 1.97 0.09
C LYS A 365 39.35 3.45 0.43
N SER A 366 39.86 4.28 -0.48
CA SER A 366 39.91 5.71 -0.22
C SER A 366 38.49 6.23 0.03
N ALA A 367 38.38 7.22 0.92
CA ALA A 367 37.08 7.79 1.29
C ALA A 367 36.45 8.59 0.13
N LEU A 368 37.25 8.98 -0.86
CA LEU A 368 36.82 9.64 -2.09
C LEU A 368 36.74 8.63 -3.24
N PRO A 369 35.77 8.75 -4.16
CA PRO A 369 35.77 7.96 -5.37
C PRO A 369 37.03 8.19 -6.22
N GLU A 370 37.53 7.14 -6.88
CA GLU A 370 38.79 7.17 -7.66
C GLU A 370 38.82 8.27 -8.74
N HIS A 371 37.69 8.53 -9.41
CA HIS A 371 37.58 9.61 -10.39
C HIS A 371 37.72 11.01 -9.79
N ILE A 372 37.27 11.20 -8.54
CA ILE A 372 37.42 12.46 -7.79
C ILE A 372 38.88 12.63 -7.38
N GLU A 373 39.52 11.57 -6.86
CA GLU A 373 40.94 11.60 -6.50
C GLU A 373 41.81 11.92 -7.71
N LYS A 374 41.54 11.29 -8.85
CA LYS A 374 42.24 11.57 -10.10
C LYS A 374 42.09 13.03 -10.54
N ARG A 375 40.88 13.60 -10.48
CA ARG A 375 40.65 15.01 -10.83
C ARG A 375 41.34 16.00 -9.89
N LEU A 376 41.44 15.66 -8.61
CA LEU A 376 42.20 16.45 -7.65
C LEU A 376 43.71 16.29 -7.86
N ALA A 377 44.19 15.12 -8.28
CA ALA A 377 45.60 14.91 -8.57
C ALA A 377 46.07 15.62 -9.86
N GLU A 378 45.22 15.61 -10.89
CA GLU A 378 45.55 16.13 -12.23
C GLU A 378 45.09 17.59 -12.45
N GLY A 379 44.28 18.14 -11.53
CA GLY A 379 43.64 19.44 -11.67
C GLY A 379 44.35 20.60 -10.96
N GLN A 380 43.77 21.79 -11.09
CA GLN A 380 44.23 23.01 -10.41
C GLN A 380 43.94 23.04 -8.90
N TYR A 381 43.17 22.06 -8.40
CA TYR A 381 42.80 21.94 -6.99
C TYR A 381 43.47 20.72 -6.39
N GLN A 382 44.14 20.87 -5.25
CA GLN A 382 44.81 19.76 -4.55
C GLN A 382 44.44 19.75 -3.07
N ILE A 383 44.71 18.61 -2.42
CA ILE A 383 44.58 18.46 -0.97
C ILE A 383 45.97 18.62 -0.34
N LYS A 384 46.14 19.59 0.56
CA LYS A 384 47.35 19.79 1.37
C LYS A 384 46.96 20.14 2.81
N ASP A 385 47.66 19.55 3.77
CA ASP A 385 47.48 19.80 5.21
C ASP A 385 46.02 19.75 5.71
N GLY A 386 45.25 18.74 5.25
CA GLY A 386 43.85 18.56 5.65
C GLY A 386 42.87 19.57 5.02
N LYS A 387 43.31 20.34 4.01
CA LYS A 387 42.47 21.29 3.28
C LYS A 387 42.52 21.03 1.78
N VAL A 388 41.41 21.28 1.10
CA VAL A 388 41.39 21.41 -0.36
C VAL A 388 41.63 22.87 -0.72
N GLY A 389 42.44 23.12 -1.74
CA GLY A 389 42.81 24.46 -2.15
C GLY A 389 43.27 24.53 -3.60
N GLU A 390 43.32 25.74 -4.14
CA GLU A 390 43.78 26.01 -5.49
C GLU A 390 45.30 26.23 -5.51
N ILE A 391 45.97 25.71 -6.53
CA ILE A 391 47.39 25.94 -6.75
C ILE A 391 47.59 26.99 -7.83
N SER A 392 48.47 27.94 -7.52
CA SER A 392 48.93 28.94 -8.47
C SER A 392 50.46 28.93 -8.55
N TYR A 393 51.00 29.28 -9.71
CA TYR A 393 52.44 29.35 -9.93
C TYR A 393 52.87 30.81 -10.13
N GLY A 394 53.79 31.28 -9.30
CA GLY A 394 54.39 32.61 -9.44
C GLY A 394 55.31 32.71 -10.65
N LYS A 395 55.72 33.94 -11.02
CA LYS A 395 56.60 34.23 -12.18
C LYS A 395 57.96 33.51 -12.18
N LYS A 396 58.38 32.93 -11.05
CA LYS A 396 59.62 32.14 -10.89
C LYS A 396 59.37 30.63 -10.72
N GLY A 397 58.14 30.15 -10.96
CA GLY A 397 57.77 28.74 -10.78
C GLY A 397 57.49 28.32 -9.34
N ALA A 398 57.52 29.25 -8.37
CA ALA A 398 57.17 28.96 -6.98
C ALA A 398 55.66 28.68 -6.87
N GLU A 399 55.33 27.50 -6.36
CA GLU A 399 53.97 27.06 -6.12
C GLU A 399 53.39 27.72 -4.87
N THR A 400 52.17 28.26 -4.96
CA THR A 400 51.42 28.83 -3.83
C THR A 400 50.06 28.14 -3.71
N PHE A 401 49.78 27.59 -2.52
CA PHE A 401 48.54 26.91 -2.18
C PHE A 401 47.57 27.87 -1.50
N HIS A 402 46.38 28.02 -2.08
CA HIS A 402 45.30 28.87 -1.56
C HIS A 402 44.19 27.97 -0.98
N PRO A 403 44.11 27.80 0.34
CA PRO A 403 43.15 26.90 0.96
C PRO A 403 41.72 27.42 0.77
N ILE A 404 40.78 26.50 0.53
CA ILE A 404 39.36 26.79 0.25
C ILE A 404 38.48 26.24 1.36
N ALA A 405 38.68 24.97 1.75
CA ALA A 405 37.84 24.29 2.73
C ALA A 405 38.57 23.10 3.39
N ASN A 406 38.07 22.66 4.54
CA ASN A 406 38.52 21.44 5.24
C ASN A 406 37.71 20.18 4.85
N PHE A 407 37.02 20.22 3.70
CA PHE A 407 36.25 19.12 3.16
C PHE A 407 36.24 19.17 1.63
N VAL A 408 35.97 18.03 1.00
CA VAL A 408 35.69 17.94 -0.44
C VAL A 408 34.21 17.67 -0.62
N ALA A 409 33.59 18.34 -1.59
CA ALA A 409 32.20 18.10 -1.98
C ALA A 409 32.09 17.94 -3.51
N TYR A 410 31.18 17.07 -3.95
CA TYR A 410 30.87 16.84 -5.36
C TYR A 410 29.41 16.37 -5.48
N ALA A 411 28.78 16.67 -6.62
CA ALA A 411 27.47 16.13 -6.95
C ALA A 411 27.65 14.72 -7.53
N SER A 412 27.01 13.74 -6.91
CA SER A 412 26.95 12.37 -7.43
C SER A 412 25.83 12.20 -8.45
N ALA A 413 24.77 13.02 -8.36
CA ALA A 413 23.66 13.02 -9.30
C ALA A 413 23.05 14.41 -9.50
N THR A 414 22.50 14.64 -10.68
CA THR A 414 21.56 15.72 -11.00
C THR A 414 20.18 15.11 -11.15
N VAL A 415 19.23 15.52 -10.32
CA VAL A 415 17.87 14.97 -10.25
C VAL A 415 16.89 16.00 -10.81
N LEU A 416 16.17 15.68 -11.87
CA LEU A 416 15.04 16.45 -12.35
C LEU A 416 13.76 15.87 -11.74
N ALA A 417 13.17 16.55 -10.76
CA ALA A 417 11.89 16.17 -10.17
C ALA A 417 10.74 16.80 -10.96
N ASP A 418 9.90 15.99 -11.60
CA ASP A 418 8.73 16.41 -12.38
C ASP A 418 7.45 15.98 -11.65
N ASP A 419 6.66 16.95 -11.17
CA ASP A 419 5.37 16.67 -10.53
C ASP A 419 4.19 16.69 -11.50
N GLY A 420 4.45 16.77 -12.81
CA GLY A 420 3.44 16.82 -13.85
C GLY A 420 2.79 18.19 -14.04
N ALA A 421 3.22 19.21 -13.28
CA ALA A 421 2.94 20.62 -13.53
C ALA A 421 4.21 21.48 -13.57
N GLU A 422 5.18 21.20 -12.71
CA GLU A 422 6.48 21.89 -12.63
C GLU A 422 7.62 20.86 -12.62
N ALA A 423 8.69 21.17 -13.34
CA ALA A 423 9.95 20.44 -13.26
C ALA A 423 10.96 21.27 -12.44
N ARG A 424 11.56 20.65 -11.41
CA ARG A 424 12.55 21.28 -10.53
C ARG A 424 13.82 20.45 -10.51
N GLN A 425 14.96 21.12 -10.60
CA GLN A 425 16.25 20.44 -10.60
C GLN A 425 16.91 20.49 -9.21
N PHE A 426 17.43 19.34 -8.79
CA PHE A 426 18.16 19.13 -7.56
C PHE A 426 19.53 18.51 -7.87
N PHE A 427 20.47 18.68 -6.96
CA PHE A 427 21.78 18.02 -6.97
C PHE A 427 21.93 17.17 -5.71
N THR A 428 22.26 15.89 -5.87
CA THR A 428 22.66 15.02 -4.76
C THR A 428 24.13 15.27 -4.47
N ILE A 429 24.44 15.99 -3.39
CA ILE A 429 25.78 16.34 -2.98
C ILE A 429 26.32 15.33 -1.97
N GLN A 430 27.49 14.77 -2.28
CA GLN A 430 28.29 13.99 -1.35
C GLN A 430 29.52 14.80 -0.92
N GLY A 431 30.12 14.40 0.19
CA GLY A 431 31.35 15.01 0.65
C GLY A 431 32.14 14.14 1.61
N VAL A 432 33.40 14.53 1.84
CA VAL A 432 34.33 13.88 2.76
C VAL A 432 35.00 14.96 3.59
N SER A 433 34.99 14.80 4.91
CA SER A 433 35.77 15.64 5.83
C SER A 433 37.24 15.30 5.67
N LEU A 434 38.09 16.29 5.42
CA LEU A 434 39.53 16.08 5.28
C LEU A 434 40.26 16.01 6.65
N ASP A 435 39.61 16.50 7.71
CA ASP A 435 40.11 16.36 9.09
C ASP A 435 40.02 14.91 9.58
N THR A 436 38.93 14.22 9.23
CA THR A 436 38.64 12.86 9.74
C THR A 436 38.70 11.78 8.67
N TRP A 437 38.78 12.16 7.40
CA TRP A 437 38.63 11.28 6.23
C TRP A 437 37.36 10.43 6.25
N LYS A 438 36.31 10.92 6.91
CA LYS A 438 34.99 10.27 6.96
C LYS A 438 34.03 10.91 5.96
N PRO A 439 33.14 10.11 5.35
CA PRO A 439 32.04 10.63 4.54
C PRO A 439 31.15 11.57 5.35
N LEU A 440 30.74 12.68 4.73
CA LEU A 440 29.69 13.56 5.22
C LEU A 440 28.32 13.02 4.78
N PRO A 441 27.23 13.26 5.53
CA PRO A 441 25.90 12.81 5.15
C PRO A 441 25.50 13.36 3.77
N PRO A 442 24.96 12.56 2.83
CA PRO A 442 24.53 13.09 1.54
C PRO A 442 23.42 14.14 1.72
N LEU A 443 23.41 15.17 0.86
CA LEU A 443 22.42 16.25 0.88
C LEU A 443 21.75 16.40 -0.49
N GLU A 444 20.45 16.65 -0.50
CA GLU A 444 19.75 17.17 -1.67
C GLU A 444 19.71 18.69 -1.63
N VAL A 445 20.22 19.31 -2.69
CA VAL A 445 20.34 20.77 -2.84
C VAL A 445 19.56 21.20 -4.07
N LYS A 446 18.62 22.14 -3.92
CA LYS A 446 17.92 22.74 -5.07
C LYS A 446 18.87 23.52 -5.96
N GLN A 447 18.59 23.60 -7.26
CA GLN A 447 19.41 24.36 -8.20
C GLN A 447 19.60 25.83 -7.75
N GLU A 448 18.56 26.47 -7.20
CA GLU A 448 18.65 27.87 -6.75
C GLU A 448 19.48 28.03 -5.46
N GLU A 449 19.49 27.01 -4.60
CA GLU A 449 20.27 27.01 -3.35
C GLU A 449 21.75 26.68 -3.59
N PHE A 450 22.06 25.97 -4.68
CA PHE A 450 23.41 25.51 -4.99
C PHE A 450 24.40 26.67 -5.12
N GLU A 451 24.00 27.76 -5.78
CA GLU A 451 24.86 28.92 -6.04
C GLU A 451 25.25 29.66 -4.75
N ALA A 452 24.35 29.74 -3.77
CA ALA A 452 24.57 30.46 -2.52
C ALA A 452 25.47 29.71 -1.53
N LEU A 453 25.66 28.39 -1.72
CA LEU A 453 26.40 27.48 -0.83
C LEU A 453 25.93 27.46 0.64
N ALA A 454 24.75 28.02 0.93
CA ALA A 454 24.18 28.05 2.29
C ALA A 454 23.87 26.65 2.84
N TRP A 455 23.67 25.67 1.94
CA TRP A 455 23.40 24.29 2.27
C TRP A 455 24.56 23.57 2.99
N ILE A 456 25.80 24.09 2.93
CA ILE A 456 26.97 23.50 3.62
C ILE A 456 26.74 23.47 5.15
N PHE A 457 26.02 24.45 5.70
CA PHE A 457 25.69 24.48 7.13
C PHE A 457 24.89 23.25 7.61
N ARG A 458 24.22 22.53 6.70
CA ARG A 458 23.52 21.28 7.02
C ARG A 458 24.47 20.13 7.39
N TRP A 459 25.76 20.22 7.03
CA TRP A 459 26.82 19.32 7.52
C TRP A 459 27.36 19.69 8.90
N GLY A 460 26.78 20.70 9.54
CA GLY A 460 27.19 21.19 10.84
C GLY A 460 28.45 22.04 10.79
N LEU A 461 28.94 22.42 11.97
CA LEU A 461 30.05 23.36 12.14
C LEU A 461 31.44 22.78 11.81
N SER A 462 31.53 21.48 11.51
CA SER A 462 32.79 20.82 11.16
C SER A 462 33.17 20.99 9.69
N ALA A 463 32.23 21.29 8.80
CA ALA A 463 32.49 21.56 7.39
C ALA A 463 32.58 23.07 7.18
N ASN A 464 33.80 23.59 7.02
CA ASN A 464 34.07 25.03 7.00
C ASN A 464 34.74 25.47 5.71
N LEU A 465 34.35 26.67 5.27
CA LEU A 465 35.01 27.42 4.21
C LEU A 465 36.01 28.41 4.83
N GLU A 466 37.14 28.61 4.16
CA GLU A 466 38.14 29.59 4.58
C GLU A 466 37.62 31.04 4.45
N PRO A 467 38.05 31.96 5.34
CA PRO A 467 37.56 33.33 5.39
C PRO A 467 38.24 34.24 4.34
N GLU A 468 38.09 33.93 3.05
CA GLU A 468 38.59 34.74 1.94
C GLU A 468 37.45 35.12 0.94
N ILE A 469 37.51 36.32 0.37
CA ILE A 469 36.44 36.94 -0.44
C ILE A 469 35.99 36.04 -1.62
N ALA A 470 36.94 35.37 -2.28
CA ALA A 470 36.67 34.55 -3.46
C ALA A 470 36.37 33.07 -3.15
N VAL A 471 36.46 32.64 -1.88
CA VAL A 471 36.39 31.21 -1.51
C VAL A 471 35.07 30.56 -1.93
N LYS A 472 33.94 31.26 -1.82
CA LYS A 472 32.64 30.74 -2.27
C LYS A 472 32.62 30.45 -3.77
N GLN A 473 33.19 31.35 -4.58
CA GLN A 473 33.25 31.20 -6.04
C GLN A 473 34.19 30.05 -6.42
N LYS A 474 35.36 29.96 -5.76
CA LYS A 474 36.31 28.86 -5.93
C LYS A 474 35.72 27.51 -5.52
N MET A 475 34.98 27.46 -4.40
CA MET A 475 34.31 26.25 -3.93
C MET A 475 33.23 25.79 -4.90
N ARG A 476 32.39 26.71 -5.40
CA ARG A 476 31.38 26.40 -6.42
C ARG A 476 32.03 25.80 -7.67
N HIS A 477 33.09 26.44 -8.17
CA HIS A 477 33.82 25.95 -9.33
C HIS A 477 34.46 24.58 -9.08
N LEU A 478 35.06 24.37 -7.91
CA LEU A 478 35.61 23.06 -7.49
C LEU A 478 34.53 21.98 -7.53
N ILE A 479 33.38 22.20 -6.88
CA ILE A 479 32.28 21.23 -6.85
C ILE A 479 31.84 20.91 -8.27
N GLN A 480 31.58 21.91 -9.12
CA GLN A 480 31.18 21.69 -10.52
C GLN A 480 32.24 20.94 -11.33
N HIS A 481 33.52 21.26 -11.12
CA HIS A 481 34.64 20.58 -11.78
C HIS A 481 34.72 19.11 -11.39
N LEU A 482 34.52 18.79 -10.11
CA LEU A 482 34.49 17.42 -9.61
C LEU A 482 33.25 16.65 -10.07
N SER A 483 32.14 17.35 -10.33
CA SER A 483 30.82 16.77 -10.61
C SER A 483 30.53 16.46 -12.08
N LYS A 484 31.49 16.58 -13.01
CA LYS A 484 31.20 16.40 -14.45
C LYS A 484 30.65 15.01 -14.82
N ASP A 485 30.87 14.00 -13.97
CA ASP A 485 30.40 12.63 -14.18
C ASP A 485 29.13 12.33 -13.38
N ALA A 486 28.45 13.36 -12.86
CA ALA A 486 27.23 13.19 -12.08
C ALA A 486 26.15 12.49 -12.92
N LEU A 487 25.54 11.46 -12.35
CA LEU A 487 24.44 10.74 -12.98
C LEU A 487 23.25 11.68 -13.17
N LYS A 488 22.68 11.71 -14.37
CA LYS A 488 21.41 12.42 -14.59
C LYS A 488 20.27 11.46 -14.27
N LYS A 489 19.38 11.86 -13.36
CA LYS A 489 18.19 11.13 -12.99
C LYS A 489 16.97 12.02 -13.22
N THR A 490 15.88 11.42 -13.68
CA THR A 490 14.56 12.05 -13.66
C THR A 490 13.73 11.30 -12.64
N VAL A 491 13.11 12.04 -11.72
CA VAL A 491 12.23 11.53 -10.68
C VAL A 491 10.84 12.08 -10.94
N TYR A 492 9.85 11.22 -11.13
CA TYR A 492 8.47 11.66 -11.28
C TYR A 492 7.73 11.62 -9.94
N ALA A 493 6.93 12.63 -9.64
CA ALA A 493 6.16 12.72 -8.39
C ALA A 493 4.66 12.46 -8.58
N HIS A 494 4.29 11.80 -9.67
CA HIS A 494 2.91 11.45 -10.00
C HIS A 494 2.83 10.09 -10.71
N LEU A 495 1.63 9.52 -10.75
CA LEU A 495 1.28 8.30 -11.47
C LEU A 495 0.87 8.60 -12.92
N GLY A 496 0.64 7.56 -13.73
CA GLY A 496 -0.04 7.69 -15.02
C GLY A 496 0.88 7.97 -16.20
N PHE A 497 0.29 8.30 -17.35
CA PHE A 497 1.03 8.37 -18.60
C PHE A 497 1.94 9.60 -18.70
N ARG A 498 3.16 9.37 -19.20
CA ARG A 498 4.11 10.39 -19.61
C ARG A 498 4.67 10.06 -20.99
N GLN A 499 4.90 11.10 -21.78
CA GLN A 499 5.49 10.96 -23.10
C GLN A 499 7.02 10.90 -22.97
N PHE A 500 7.60 9.79 -23.38
CA PHE A 500 9.04 9.58 -23.53
C PHE A 500 9.43 9.63 -25.02
N PRO A 501 10.72 9.75 -25.37
CA PRO A 501 11.16 9.68 -26.76
C PRO A 501 10.73 8.40 -27.50
N GLY A 502 10.57 7.28 -26.77
CA GLY A 502 10.10 5.99 -27.29
C GLY A 502 8.58 5.80 -27.30
N GLY A 503 7.80 6.85 -27.04
CA GLY A 503 6.33 6.81 -26.99
C GLY A 503 5.77 7.06 -25.60
N TRP A 504 4.47 6.83 -25.43
CA TRP A 504 3.82 6.96 -24.12
C TRP A 504 4.16 5.77 -23.23
N ARG A 505 4.47 6.05 -21.96
CA ARG A 505 4.76 5.05 -20.93
C ARG A 505 4.05 5.40 -19.63
N TYR A 506 3.76 4.39 -18.82
CA TYR A 506 2.95 4.54 -17.62
C TYR A 506 3.82 4.53 -16.35
N LEU A 507 3.73 5.60 -15.55
CA LEU A 507 4.44 5.75 -14.28
C LEU A 507 3.65 5.11 -13.14
N HIS A 508 4.33 4.34 -12.31
CA HIS A 508 3.78 3.73 -11.10
C HIS A 508 4.78 3.86 -9.94
N GLY A 509 4.36 3.61 -8.69
CA GLY A 509 5.18 3.73 -7.49
C GLY A 509 6.41 2.80 -7.42
N GLY A 510 6.54 1.87 -8.36
CA GLY A 510 7.72 1.01 -8.51
C GLY A 510 8.66 1.41 -9.66
N GLY A 511 8.29 2.41 -10.48
CA GLY A 511 9.05 2.77 -11.68
C GLY A 511 8.15 3.14 -12.85
N CYS A 512 8.48 2.64 -14.04
CA CYS A 512 7.73 2.91 -15.27
C CYS A 512 7.55 1.62 -16.05
N VAL A 513 6.32 1.38 -16.51
CA VAL A 513 6.03 0.20 -17.33
C VAL A 513 6.75 0.33 -18.66
N GLY A 514 7.56 -0.68 -19.01
CA GLY A 514 8.28 -0.75 -20.29
C GLY A 514 9.41 0.27 -20.47
N GLU A 515 9.90 0.89 -19.39
CA GLU A 515 11.09 1.75 -19.41
C GLU A 515 11.92 1.55 -18.14
N GLU A 516 13.16 1.07 -18.30
CA GLU A 516 14.08 0.86 -17.18
C GLU A 516 14.68 2.19 -16.68
N ASN A 517 15.17 2.20 -15.43
CA ASN A 517 15.87 3.34 -14.84
C ASN A 517 15.04 4.62 -14.64
N VAL A 518 13.71 4.51 -14.63
CA VAL A 518 12.82 5.61 -14.23
C VAL A 518 12.52 5.51 -12.74
N GLU A 519 12.81 6.58 -12.00
CA GLU A 519 12.52 6.67 -10.57
C GLU A 519 11.21 7.44 -10.36
N VAL A 520 10.32 6.92 -9.51
CA VAL A 520 9.05 7.56 -9.16
C VAL A 520 8.99 7.72 -7.64
N GLN A 521 8.82 8.95 -7.16
CA GLN A 521 8.75 9.29 -5.74
C GLN A 521 7.40 9.93 -5.42
N LEU A 522 6.50 9.12 -4.87
CA LEU A 522 5.13 9.52 -4.59
C LEU A 522 4.93 9.95 -3.13
N ASP A 523 3.77 10.56 -2.85
CA ASP A 523 3.26 10.62 -1.49
C ASP A 523 3.16 9.21 -0.89
N LYS A 524 3.44 9.08 0.41
CA LYS A 524 3.46 7.79 1.13
C LYS A 524 2.16 6.99 0.97
N ARG A 525 1.00 7.64 0.80
CA ARG A 525 -0.28 6.96 0.59
C ARG A 525 -0.46 6.40 -0.82
N LEU A 526 0.34 6.87 -1.79
CA LEU A 526 0.33 6.44 -3.19
C LEU A 526 1.47 5.46 -3.53
N GLU A 527 2.42 5.20 -2.62
CA GLU A 527 3.52 4.24 -2.83
C GLU A 527 3.04 2.81 -3.17
N LYS A 528 1.82 2.45 -2.76
CA LYS A 528 1.22 1.14 -3.06
C LYS A 528 0.77 0.95 -4.50
N TYR A 529 0.76 2.00 -5.31
CA TYR A 529 0.40 1.89 -6.73
C TYR A 529 1.57 1.25 -7.50
N VAL A 530 1.76 -0.05 -7.36
CA VAL A 530 2.88 -0.79 -7.97
C VAL A 530 2.32 -1.82 -8.94
N LEU A 531 2.71 -1.69 -10.20
CA LEU A 531 2.45 -2.67 -11.24
C LEU A 531 3.63 -3.64 -11.30
N THR A 532 3.33 -4.93 -11.41
CA THR A 532 4.31 -5.99 -11.58
C THR A 532 4.28 -6.39 -13.04
N GLU A 533 5.43 -6.33 -13.73
CA GLU A 533 5.57 -6.84 -15.08
C GLU A 533 5.84 -8.35 -15.04
N THR A 534 5.38 -9.09 -16.05
CA THR A 534 5.62 -10.52 -16.18
C THR A 534 5.85 -10.88 -17.65
N ASP A 535 6.83 -11.76 -17.89
CA ASP A 535 7.07 -12.36 -19.21
C ASP A 535 6.06 -13.49 -19.52
N ALA A 536 5.19 -13.83 -18.57
CA ALA A 536 4.17 -14.86 -18.73
C ALA A 536 2.96 -14.37 -19.54
N SER A 537 2.20 -15.32 -20.10
CA SER A 537 0.97 -15.01 -20.85
C SER A 537 -0.05 -14.23 -20.00
N LEU A 538 -0.64 -13.19 -20.59
CA LEU A 538 -1.66 -12.36 -19.94
C LEU A 538 -3.07 -13.00 -19.93
N GLN A 539 -3.24 -14.18 -20.52
CA GLN A 539 -4.56 -14.80 -20.65
C GLN A 539 -5.21 -15.11 -19.30
N GLU A 540 -4.48 -15.75 -18.38
CA GLU A 540 -4.98 -16.07 -17.05
C GLU A 540 -5.25 -14.81 -16.21
N PRO A 541 -4.34 -13.82 -16.14
CA PRO A 541 -4.63 -12.51 -15.55
C PRO A 541 -5.92 -11.87 -16.05
N ILE A 542 -6.10 -11.75 -17.36
CA ILE A 542 -7.29 -11.10 -17.94
C ILE A 542 -8.55 -11.90 -17.62
N ARG A 543 -8.50 -13.23 -17.62
CA ARG A 543 -9.63 -14.08 -17.18
C ARG A 543 -9.97 -13.83 -15.71
N ALA A 544 -8.99 -13.66 -14.83
CA ALA A 544 -9.22 -13.32 -13.43
C ALA A 544 -9.97 -11.98 -13.30
N SER A 545 -9.56 -10.97 -14.07
CA SER A 545 -10.23 -9.65 -14.11
C SER A 545 -11.68 -9.75 -14.59
N LEU A 546 -11.95 -10.52 -15.66
CA LEU A 546 -13.31 -10.75 -16.16
C LEU A 546 -14.17 -11.60 -15.20
N ASN A 547 -13.57 -12.49 -14.42
CA ASN A 547 -14.27 -13.30 -13.43
C ASN A 547 -14.77 -12.47 -12.24
N LEU A 548 -14.25 -11.26 -12.02
CA LEU A 548 -14.74 -10.35 -10.97
C LEU A 548 -16.23 -10.02 -11.16
N LEU A 549 -16.73 -10.00 -12.40
CA LEU A 549 -18.16 -9.81 -12.70
C LEU A 549 -19.07 -10.86 -12.06
N LYS A 550 -18.51 -12.02 -11.68
CA LYS A 550 -19.27 -13.10 -11.05
C LYS A 550 -19.41 -12.94 -9.53
N ILE A 551 -18.70 -11.97 -8.93
CA ILE A 551 -18.62 -11.76 -7.48
C ILE A 551 -19.88 -11.10 -6.94
N ALA A 552 -20.39 -10.11 -7.65
CA ALA A 552 -21.64 -9.45 -7.30
C ALA A 552 -22.50 -9.23 -8.54
N LYS A 553 -23.70 -8.69 -8.35
CA LYS A 553 -24.60 -8.37 -9.45
C LYS A 553 -23.92 -7.49 -10.52
N PRO A 554 -24.28 -7.64 -11.81
CA PRO A 554 -23.73 -6.82 -12.89
C PRO A 554 -23.83 -5.32 -12.61
N GLU A 555 -24.93 -4.87 -12.01
CA GLU A 555 -25.21 -3.49 -11.60
C GLU A 555 -24.17 -2.92 -10.62
N VAL A 556 -23.48 -3.79 -9.88
CA VAL A 556 -22.40 -3.43 -8.95
C VAL A 556 -21.04 -3.56 -9.63
N MET A 557 -20.73 -4.73 -10.18
CA MET A 557 -19.37 -5.03 -10.64
C MET A 557 -19.01 -4.34 -11.95
N LEU A 558 -19.97 -4.16 -12.85
CA LEU A 558 -19.69 -3.60 -14.17
C LEU A 558 -19.24 -2.14 -14.07
N PRO A 559 -19.93 -1.21 -13.36
CA PRO A 559 -19.43 0.15 -13.19
C PRO A 559 -18.07 0.24 -12.50
N LEU A 560 -17.81 -0.63 -11.52
CA LEU A 560 -16.53 -0.70 -10.82
C LEU A 560 -15.39 -1.11 -11.77
N LEU A 561 -15.59 -2.18 -12.54
CA LEU A 561 -14.59 -2.67 -13.48
C LEU A 561 -14.41 -1.70 -14.66
N SER A 562 -15.51 -1.15 -15.18
CA SER A 562 -15.47 -0.07 -16.16
C SER A 562 -14.62 1.11 -15.69
N ALA A 563 -14.75 1.55 -14.43
CA ALA A 563 -13.97 2.66 -13.91
C ALA A 563 -12.47 2.33 -13.77
N VAL A 564 -12.13 1.07 -13.43
CA VAL A 564 -10.74 0.58 -13.38
C VAL A 564 -10.07 0.70 -14.75
N PHE A 565 -10.73 0.25 -15.82
CA PHE A 565 -10.15 0.27 -17.17
C PHE A 565 -10.37 1.61 -17.89
N LEU A 566 -11.31 2.44 -17.44
CA LEU A 566 -11.44 3.82 -17.90
C LEU A 566 -10.33 4.72 -17.35
N SER A 567 -9.82 4.47 -16.13
CA SER A 567 -8.89 5.42 -15.51
C SER A 567 -7.58 5.63 -16.29
N PRO A 568 -6.93 4.59 -16.88
CA PRO A 568 -5.75 4.80 -17.72
C PRO A 568 -6.03 5.57 -19.02
N LEU A 569 -7.29 5.58 -19.49
CA LEU A 569 -7.68 6.31 -20.69
C LEU A 569 -7.83 7.82 -20.46
N CYS A 570 -7.75 8.31 -19.21
CA CYS A 570 -7.98 9.73 -18.89
C CYS A 570 -7.08 10.67 -19.68
N GLU A 571 -5.80 10.34 -19.89
CA GLU A 571 -4.89 11.16 -20.69
C GLU A 571 -5.30 11.23 -22.16
N ALA A 572 -5.65 10.10 -22.78
CA ALA A 572 -6.12 10.06 -24.16
C ALA A 572 -7.44 10.84 -24.33
N LEU A 573 -8.40 10.64 -23.41
CA LEU A 573 -9.69 11.34 -23.42
C LEU A 573 -9.53 12.85 -23.19
N ARG A 574 -8.56 13.26 -22.36
CA ARG A 574 -8.19 14.66 -22.14
C ARG A 574 -7.63 15.30 -23.41
N GLN A 575 -6.76 14.60 -24.14
CA GLN A 575 -6.29 15.06 -25.46
C GLN A 575 -7.43 15.18 -26.47
N GLY A 576 -8.42 14.28 -26.38
CA GLY A 576 -9.64 14.31 -27.19
C GLY A 576 -10.68 15.36 -26.76
N GLY A 577 -10.47 16.06 -25.63
CA GLY A 577 -11.40 17.06 -25.09
C GLY A 577 -12.68 16.48 -24.48
N ILE A 578 -12.66 15.20 -24.10
CA ILE A 578 -13.81 14.45 -23.56
C ILE A 578 -13.43 13.72 -22.25
N GLU A 579 -12.59 14.35 -21.43
CA GLU A 579 -12.12 13.78 -20.16
C GLU A 579 -13.31 13.41 -19.24
N PRO A 580 -13.33 12.20 -18.64
CA PRO A 580 -14.41 11.78 -17.74
C PRO A 580 -14.68 12.77 -16.61
N ALA A 581 -15.92 13.17 -16.39
CA ALA A 581 -16.25 14.24 -15.44
C ALA A 581 -17.30 13.79 -14.40
N PHE A 582 -16.99 12.72 -13.67
CA PHE A 582 -17.85 12.18 -12.61
C PHE A 582 -17.07 11.51 -11.48
N LEU A 583 -17.75 11.25 -10.37
CA LEU A 583 -17.23 10.53 -9.20
C LEU A 583 -18.04 9.25 -8.98
N LEU A 584 -17.37 8.09 -8.91
CA LEU A 584 -18.05 6.83 -8.61
C LEU A 584 -18.27 6.70 -7.11
N TRP A 585 -19.48 6.33 -6.68
CA TRP A 585 -19.86 6.30 -5.28
C TRP A 585 -20.50 4.95 -4.93
N LEU A 586 -19.72 4.10 -4.28
CA LEU A 586 -20.15 2.79 -3.79
C LEU A 586 -20.72 2.94 -2.38
N TYR A 587 -22.03 2.75 -2.23
CA TYR A 587 -22.72 2.96 -0.95
C TYR A 587 -23.61 1.78 -0.55
N GLY A 588 -23.97 1.73 0.72
CA GLY A 588 -24.83 0.68 1.29
C GLY A 588 -24.61 0.56 2.79
N VAL A 589 -25.48 -0.16 3.50
CA VAL A 589 -25.43 -0.27 4.96
C VAL A 589 -24.09 -0.80 5.49
N THR A 590 -23.75 -0.50 6.74
CA THR A 590 -22.53 -1.01 7.39
C THR A 590 -22.48 -2.55 7.27
N GLY A 591 -21.29 -3.10 7.01
CA GLY A 591 -21.09 -4.55 6.90
C GLY A 591 -21.27 -5.15 5.49
N THR A 592 -21.72 -4.39 4.49
CA THR A 592 -21.90 -4.87 3.09
C THR A 592 -20.60 -5.11 2.31
N ARG A 593 -19.45 -5.16 2.97
CA ARG A 593 -18.12 -5.43 2.36
C ARG A 593 -17.67 -4.43 1.26
N LYS A 594 -18.20 -3.20 1.25
CA LYS A 594 -17.77 -2.11 0.32
C LYS A 594 -16.26 -1.95 0.23
N SER A 595 -15.58 -1.73 1.36
CA SER A 595 -14.12 -1.56 1.40
C SER A 595 -13.37 -2.81 0.93
N THR A 596 -13.96 -4.01 1.08
CA THR A 596 -13.40 -5.25 0.55
C THR A 596 -13.46 -5.30 -0.96
N LEU A 597 -14.61 -4.93 -1.53
CA LEU A 597 -14.80 -4.89 -2.98
C LEU A 597 -13.93 -3.81 -3.62
N SER A 598 -13.87 -2.62 -3.00
CA SER A 598 -12.97 -1.54 -3.42
C SER A 598 -11.51 -1.95 -3.37
N ALA A 599 -11.05 -2.60 -2.30
CA ALA A 599 -9.68 -3.09 -2.22
C ALA A 599 -9.35 -4.11 -3.33
N LEU A 600 -10.31 -4.99 -3.68
CA LEU A 600 -10.13 -5.99 -4.72
C LEU A 600 -10.03 -5.36 -6.12
N VAL A 601 -10.93 -4.44 -6.48
CA VAL A 601 -10.81 -3.76 -7.79
C VAL A 601 -9.58 -2.85 -7.83
N MET A 602 -9.20 -2.25 -6.69
CA MET A 602 -7.95 -1.52 -6.53
C MET A 602 -6.71 -2.42 -6.69
N SER A 603 -6.82 -3.74 -6.51
CA SER A 603 -5.70 -4.67 -6.72
C SER A 603 -5.16 -4.66 -8.14
N HIS A 604 -5.88 -4.14 -9.14
CA HIS A 604 -5.32 -3.88 -10.46
C HIS A 604 -4.15 -2.88 -10.43
N PHE A 605 -4.15 -1.94 -9.47
CA PHE A 605 -3.12 -0.90 -9.38
C PHE A 605 -2.02 -1.22 -8.36
N GLY A 606 -2.16 -2.28 -7.56
CA GLY A 606 -1.16 -2.69 -6.57
C GLY A 606 -1.74 -3.39 -5.34
N PRO A 607 -0.94 -3.69 -4.30
CA PRO A 607 -1.38 -4.51 -3.16
C PRO A 607 -2.24 -3.72 -2.14
N PHE A 608 -3.50 -3.47 -2.50
CA PHE A 608 -4.48 -2.83 -1.64
C PHE A 608 -5.23 -3.83 -0.76
N THR A 609 -5.54 -3.40 0.47
CA THR A 609 -6.34 -4.15 1.44
C THR A 609 -7.49 -3.28 1.94
N PRO A 610 -8.56 -3.86 2.52
CA PRO A 610 -9.69 -3.08 3.03
C PRO A 610 -9.30 -2.06 4.11
N LYS A 611 -8.14 -2.23 4.76
CA LYS A 611 -7.62 -1.34 5.81
C LYS A 611 -6.58 -0.34 5.32
N SER A 612 -6.29 -0.33 4.01
CA SER A 612 -5.27 0.54 3.44
C SER A 612 -5.77 1.36 2.25
N PRO A 613 -6.88 2.11 2.39
CA PRO A 613 -7.25 3.06 1.36
C PRO A 613 -6.18 4.16 1.21
N PRO A 614 -5.90 4.60 -0.03
CA PRO A 614 -4.95 5.68 -0.28
C PRO A 614 -5.50 7.04 0.17
N ALA A 615 -6.82 7.18 0.34
CA ALA A 615 -7.45 8.40 0.86
C ALA A 615 -8.68 8.11 1.75
N SER A 616 -9.04 9.07 2.60
CA SER A 616 -10.22 8.97 3.48
C SER A 616 -10.87 10.33 3.74
N PHE A 617 -12.13 10.35 4.15
CA PHE A 617 -12.83 11.58 4.55
C PHE A 617 -12.28 12.24 5.83
N LYS A 618 -11.39 11.55 6.56
CA LYS A 618 -10.63 12.10 7.69
C LYS A 618 -9.49 13.02 7.24
N ASP A 619 -9.05 12.92 5.99
CA ASP A 619 -7.99 13.73 5.43
C ASP A 619 -8.40 15.20 5.23
N THR A 620 -7.41 16.09 5.11
CA THR A 620 -7.67 17.50 4.80
C THR A 620 -7.98 17.69 3.32
N ALA A 621 -8.85 18.64 2.97
CA ALA A 621 -9.20 18.94 1.58
C ALA A 621 -7.98 19.22 0.69
N ASN A 622 -6.95 19.91 1.20
CA ASN A 622 -5.71 20.16 0.44
C ASN A 622 -4.93 18.88 0.14
N SER A 623 -4.92 17.93 1.07
CA SER A 623 -4.22 16.66 0.88
C SER A 623 -4.98 15.75 -0.09
N LEU A 624 -6.32 15.78 -0.07
CA LEU A 624 -7.16 15.10 -1.05
C LEU A 624 -7.01 15.72 -2.45
N GLU A 625 -6.97 17.05 -2.55
CA GLU A 625 -6.75 17.79 -3.80
C GLU A 625 -5.41 17.40 -4.45
N LYS A 626 -4.32 17.40 -3.67
CA LYS A 626 -3.00 17.00 -4.17
C LYS A 626 -2.95 15.51 -4.55
N ARG A 627 -3.52 14.61 -3.74
CA ARG A 627 -3.60 13.17 -4.09
C ARG A 627 -4.42 12.90 -5.36
N ALA A 628 -5.53 13.62 -5.56
CA ALA A 628 -6.34 13.50 -6.79
C ALA A 628 -5.59 13.97 -8.04
N PHE A 629 -4.67 14.93 -7.89
CA PHE A 629 -3.80 15.38 -8.97
C PHE A 629 -2.63 14.41 -9.22
N ASP A 630 -1.97 13.92 -8.16
CA ASP A 630 -0.82 13.00 -8.26
C ASP A 630 -1.23 11.58 -8.71
N CYS A 631 -2.46 11.17 -8.40
CA CYS A 631 -3.07 9.92 -8.87
C CYS A 631 -3.61 10.08 -10.32
N LYS A 632 -2.73 10.54 -11.22
CA LYS A 632 -3.02 10.74 -12.63
C LYS A 632 -3.23 9.41 -13.35
N ASP A 633 -4.23 9.36 -14.23
CA ASP A 633 -4.62 8.21 -15.06
C ASP A 633 -4.79 6.88 -14.27
N SER A 634 -5.13 7.00 -12.99
CA SER A 634 -5.33 5.89 -12.05
C SER A 634 -6.67 6.05 -11.34
N LEU A 635 -7.14 4.97 -10.70
CA LEU A 635 -8.30 5.03 -9.82
C LEU A 635 -7.86 5.38 -8.38
N LEU A 636 -8.41 6.45 -7.81
CA LEU A 636 -8.19 6.84 -6.42
C LEU A 636 -9.34 6.36 -5.54
N TRP A 637 -9.05 5.51 -4.55
CA TRP A 637 -10.05 5.08 -3.57
C TRP A 637 -10.06 5.98 -2.31
N ILE A 638 -11.23 6.56 -2.02
CA ILE A 638 -11.49 7.45 -0.88
C ILE A 638 -12.52 6.78 0.04
N ASP A 639 -12.09 6.35 1.23
CA ASP A 639 -12.94 5.58 2.14
C ASP A 639 -13.55 6.42 3.27
N ASP A 640 -14.51 5.82 3.98
CA ASP A 640 -15.02 6.25 5.28
C ASP A 640 -16.01 7.43 5.23
N PHE A 641 -16.91 7.47 4.23
CA PHE A 641 -18.06 8.39 4.28
C PHE A 641 -19.23 7.77 5.05
N HIS A 642 -19.52 8.28 6.26
CA HIS A 642 -20.55 7.75 7.13
C HIS A 642 -21.31 8.88 7.84
N PRO A 643 -22.54 8.62 8.33
CA PRO A 643 -23.23 9.53 9.23
C PRO A 643 -22.40 9.75 10.51
N SER A 644 -22.23 10.99 10.95
CA SER A 644 -21.60 11.31 12.24
C SER A 644 -22.63 11.85 13.22
N ALA A 645 -22.56 11.37 14.48
CA ALA A 645 -23.36 11.91 15.58
C ALA A 645 -22.95 13.36 15.94
N SER A 646 -21.76 13.80 15.53
CA SER A 646 -21.29 15.17 15.71
C SER A 646 -21.74 16.04 14.53
N PRO A 647 -22.58 17.07 14.75
CA PRO A 647 -23.03 17.96 13.67
C PRO A 647 -21.87 18.71 12.98
N ALA A 648 -20.78 18.96 13.71
CA ALA A 648 -19.60 19.62 13.15
C ALA A 648 -18.81 18.70 12.20
N GLU A 649 -18.67 17.43 12.56
CA GLU A 649 -18.00 16.42 11.72
C GLU A 649 -18.85 16.07 10.50
N ALA A 650 -20.16 15.89 10.68
CA ALA A 650 -21.11 15.66 9.59
C ALA A 650 -21.03 16.79 8.54
N ARG A 651 -21.07 18.06 8.99
CA ARG A 651 -20.91 19.22 8.10
C ARG A 651 -19.56 19.24 7.39
N LYS A 652 -18.47 18.85 8.06
CA LYS A 652 -17.13 18.81 7.47
C LYS A 652 -17.04 17.71 6.41
N MET A 653 -17.59 16.52 6.68
CA MET A 653 -17.61 15.40 5.73
C MET A 653 -18.44 15.77 4.50
N GLU A 654 -19.61 16.38 4.70
CA GLU A 654 -20.45 16.85 3.60
C GLU A 654 -19.72 17.91 2.76
N GLN A 655 -19.06 18.90 3.38
CA GLN A 655 -18.23 19.88 2.66
C GLN A 655 -17.11 19.22 1.83
N THR A 656 -16.48 18.18 2.37
CA THR A 656 -15.45 17.41 1.66
C THR A 656 -16.06 16.63 0.49
N ALA A 657 -17.22 15.99 0.67
CA ALA A 657 -17.93 15.29 -0.40
C ALA A 657 -18.30 16.23 -1.54
N GLN A 658 -18.92 17.36 -1.23
CA GLN A 658 -19.27 18.41 -2.20
C GLN A 658 -18.04 18.95 -2.94
N PHE A 659 -16.90 19.08 -2.24
CA PHE A 659 -15.63 19.45 -2.86
C PHE A 659 -15.13 18.39 -3.84
N LEU A 660 -15.10 17.12 -3.45
CA LEU A 660 -14.65 16.01 -4.30
C LEU A 660 -15.53 15.87 -5.55
N ILE A 661 -16.85 15.93 -5.38
CA ILE A 661 -17.83 15.84 -6.48
C ILE A 661 -17.59 16.94 -7.52
N ARG A 662 -17.29 18.17 -7.08
CA ARG A 662 -16.97 19.27 -8.01
C ARG A 662 -15.58 19.11 -8.62
N SER A 663 -14.60 18.66 -7.84
CA SER A 663 -13.21 18.50 -8.32
C SER A 663 -13.12 17.47 -9.43
N PHE A 664 -13.72 16.30 -9.26
CA PHE A 664 -13.79 15.25 -10.29
C PHE A 664 -14.84 15.56 -11.36
N GLY A 665 -15.96 16.18 -10.99
CA GLY A 665 -17.08 16.45 -11.90
C GLY A 665 -16.93 17.68 -12.79
N ASP A 666 -16.07 18.63 -12.45
CA ASP A 666 -15.80 19.82 -13.27
C ASP A 666 -14.34 19.88 -13.76
N ARG A 667 -13.45 19.00 -13.25
CA ARG A 667 -12.01 18.96 -13.57
C ARG A 667 -11.29 20.29 -13.30
N VAL A 668 -11.75 21.05 -12.30
CA VAL A 668 -11.17 22.34 -11.90
C VAL A 668 -10.42 22.23 -10.57
N GLY A 669 -9.18 22.73 -10.52
CA GLY A 669 -8.41 22.92 -9.29
C GLY A 669 -8.70 24.27 -8.62
N ARG A 670 -8.40 24.43 -7.31
CA ARG A 670 -8.59 25.72 -6.64
C ARG A 670 -7.46 26.72 -6.96
N GLY A 671 -7.79 27.75 -7.73
CA GLY A 671 -6.98 28.96 -7.88
C GLY A 671 -6.66 29.60 -6.53
N ARG A 672 -5.37 29.66 -6.16
CA ARG A 672 -4.91 30.36 -4.95
C ARG A 672 -3.70 31.22 -5.28
N MET A 673 -3.56 32.37 -4.62
CA MET A 673 -2.33 33.16 -4.70
C MET A 673 -1.33 32.72 -3.61
N LYS A 674 -0.05 32.69 -3.95
CA LYS A 674 1.07 32.60 -3.00
C LYS A 674 1.20 33.92 -2.23
N ALA A 675 1.95 33.91 -1.14
CA ALA A 675 2.19 35.11 -0.31
C ALA A 675 2.92 36.23 -1.07
N ASP A 676 3.58 35.90 -2.19
CA ASP A 676 4.25 36.83 -3.12
C ASP A 676 3.33 37.35 -4.25
N ALA A 677 2.02 37.11 -4.14
CA ALA A 677 1.00 37.45 -5.13
C ALA A 677 1.11 36.71 -6.48
N SER A 678 2.02 35.74 -6.64
CA SER A 678 2.01 34.83 -7.79
C SER A 678 0.89 33.80 -7.65
N LEU A 679 0.36 33.29 -8.77
CA LEU A 679 -0.62 32.21 -8.73
C LEU A 679 0.07 30.91 -8.29
N ARG A 680 -0.57 30.20 -7.37
CA ARG A 680 -0.21 28.84 -6.97
C ARG A 680 -0.72 27.89 -8.05
N THR A 681 0.03 26.82 -8.26
CA THR A 681 -0.29 25.75 -9.21
C THR A 681 -1.65 25.14 -8.89
N ASP A 682 -2.55 25.10 -9.88
CA ASP A 682 -3.86 24.49 -9.75
C ASP A 682 -3.74 22.96 -9.83
N TYR A 683 -4.20 22.27 -8.78
CA TYR A 683 -4.19 20.81 -8.69
C TYR A 683 -5.55 20.23 -9.08
N ALA A 684 -5.86 20.23 -10.38
CA ALA A 684 -7.04 19.55 -10.89
C ALA A 684 -6.90 18.02 -10.81
N ALA A 685 -7.98 17.29 -10.53
CA ALA A 685 -7.94 15.83 -10.53
C ALA A 685 -7.58 15.29 -11.93
N LYS A 686 -6.60 14.38 -12.01
CA LYS A 686 -6.07 13.85 -13.29
C LYS A 686 -6.37 12.37 -13.54
N GLY A 687 -7.04 11.70 -12.61
CA GLY A 687 -7.50 10.31 -12.73
C GLY A 687 -9.00 10.18 -12.45
N LEU A 688 -9.46 9.00 -12.06
CA LEU A 688 -10.81 8.78 -11.56
C LEU A 688 -10.78 8.52 -10.05
N ALA A 689 -11.94 8.55 -9.40
CA ALA A 689 -12.04 8.14 -8.02
C ALA A 689 -13.28 7.31 -7.75
N ILE A 690 -13.13 6.42 -6.77
CA ILE A 690 -14.20 5.68 -6.12
C ILE A 690 -14.28 6.11 -4.66
N VAL A 691 -15.47 6.53 -4.24
CA VAL A 691 -15.80 6.79 -2.84
C VAL A 691 -16.56 5.60 -2.28
N THR A 692 -16.23 5.19 -1.06
CA THR A 692 -17.04 4.26 -0.27
C THR A 692 -17.74 4.97 0.87
N GLY A 693 -19.04 4.71 1.01
CA GLY A 693 -19.82 5.30 2.10
C GLY A 693 -21.03 4.48 2.54
N GLU A 694 -21.62 4.84 3.68
CA GLU A 694 -22.87 4.22 4.17
C GLU A 694 -24.11 4.80 3.48
N GLN A 695 -24.01 6.05 3.04
CA GLN A 695 -25.06 6.79 2.36
C GLN A 695 -24.48 7.63 1.21
N GLN A 696 -25.36 8.20 0.39
CA GLN A 696 -25.00 9.22 -0.59
C GLN A 696 -24.97 10.61 0.05
N PRO A 697 -24.20 11.56 -0.53
CA PRO A 697 -24.20 12.94 -0.08
C PRO A 697 -25.45 13.70 -0.56
N ASP A 698 -25.90 14.66 0.23
CA ASP A 698 -27.13 15.40 -0.02
C ASP A 698 -26.96 16.46 -1.13
N GLY A 699 -27.97 16.63 -1.98
CA GLY A 699 -28.13 17.82 -2.84
C GLY A 699 -28.08 17.61 -4.36
N HIS A 700 -29.03 18.25 -5.04
CA HIS A 700 -29.37 18.02 -6.46
C HIS A 700 -28.27 18.37 -7.47
N SER A 701 -27.45 19.40 -7.21
CA SER A 701 -26.35 19.76 -8.13
C SER A 701 -25.22 18.71 -8.10
N SER A 702 -25.17 17.90 -7.06
CA SER A 702 -24.13 16.90 -6.82
C SER A 702 -24.53 15.54 -7.37
N SER A 703 -25.83 15.21 -7.40
CA SER A 703 -26.35 13.93 -7.88
C SER A 703 -26.08 13.65 -9.38
N ALA A 704 -26.04 14.68 -10.23
CA ALA A 704 -25.74 14.51 -11.66
C ALA A 704 -24.24 14.36 -11.99
N ARG A 705 -23.36 14.60 -11.01
CA ARG A 705 -21.88 14.46 -11.11
C ARG A 705 -21.36 13.20 -10.42
N LEU A 706 -22.27 12.44 -9.83
CA LEU A 706 -22.00 11.25 -9.07
C LEU A 706 -22.56 10.07 -9.87
N GLN A 707 -21.87 8.94 -9.90
CA GLN A 707 -22.44 7.67 -10.34
C GLN A 707 -22.64 6.82 -9.09
N GLY A 708 -23.89 6.65 -8.69
CA GLY A 708 -24.24 5.88 -7.50
C GLY A 708 -24.24 4.39 -7.82
N VAL A 709 -23.62 3.59 -6.95
CA VAL A 709 -23.68 2.13 -6.98
C VAL A 709 -24.08 1.65 -5.60
N GLU A 710 -25.30 1.14 -5.47
CA GLU A 710 -25.80 0.57 -4.22
C GLU A 710 -25.31 -0.87 -4.07
N LEU A 711 -24.79 -1.21 -2.90
CA LEU A 711 -24.35 -2.55 -2.54
C LEU A 711 -25.13 -3.07 -1.34
N ARG A 712 -25.97 -4.08 -1.58
CA ARG A 712 -26.80 -4.71 -0.55
C ARG A 712 -26.10 -5.94 0.03
N PRO A 713 -26.44 -6.37 1.27
CA PRO A 713 -25.78 -7.50 1.92
C PRO A 713 -25.76 -8.79 1.10
N ASP A 714 -26.85 -9.10 0.39
CA ASP A 714 -27.03 -10.34 -0.37
C ASP A 714 -26.50 -10.28 -1.81
N ASP A 715 -25.93 -9.14 -2.22
CA ASP A 715 -25.45 -8.96 -3.60
C ASP A 715 -24.10 -9.65 -3.86
N ILE A 716 -23.41 -10.12 -2.81
CA ILE A 716 -22.04 -10.66 -2.91
C ILE A 716 -22.04 -12.18 -2.78
N ASN A 717 -21.48 -12.85 -3.78
CA ASN A 717 -21.09 -14.25 -3.70
C ASN A 717 -19.75 -14.39 -2.95
N LEU A 718 -19.82 -14.80 -1.68
CA LEU A 718 -18.65 -14.91 -0.81
C LEU A 718 -17.61 -15.92 -1.31
N ALA A 719 -18.03 -17.07 -1.85
CA ALA A 719 -17.10 -18.09 -2.36
C ALA A 719 -16.26 -17.54 -3.53
N LYS A 720 -16.90 -16.88 -4.49
CA LYS A 720 -16.22 -16.25 -5.63
C LYS A 720 -15.37 -15.05 -5.21
N LEU A 721 -15.84 -14.28 -4.21
CA LEU A 721 -15.05 -13.20 -3.62
C LEU A 721 -13.74 -13.74 -3.04
N THR A 722 -13.78 -14.83 -2.27
CA THR A 722 -12.59 -15.46 -1.68
C THR A 722 -11.60 -15.92 -2.75
N VAL A 723 -12.08 -16.60 -3.80
CA VAL A 723 -11.24 -17.02 -4.93
C VAL A 723 -10.59 -15.81 -5.62
N ALA A 724 -11.34 -14.72 -5.82
CA ALA A 724 -10.80 -13.53 -6.45
C ALA A 724 -9.80 -12.77 -5.57
N GLN A 725 -10.02 -12.74 -4.25
CA GLN A 725 -9.07 -12.17 -3.29
C GLN A 725 -7.76 -12.95 -3.26
N ARG A 726 -7.85 -14.27 -3.40
CA ARG A 726 -6.68 -15.11 -3.67
C ARG A 726 -6.06 -14.66 -5.00
N GLN A 727 -6.79 -14.62 -6.09
CA GLN A 727 -6.20 -14.25 -7.39
C GLN A 727 -5.83 -12.77 -7.56
N SER A 728 -5.82 -11.94 -6.50
CA SER A 728 -5.59 -10.49 -6.61
C SER A 728 -4.23 -10.10 -7.20
N GLY A 729 -3.20 -10.93 -7.01
CA GLY A 729 -1.87 -10.73 -7.62
C GLY A 729 -1.87 -10.87 -9.15
N LEU A 730 -2.86 -11.57 -9.72
CA LEU A 730 -3.02 -11.64 -11.18
C LEU A 730 -3.59 -10.34 -11.75
N LEU A 731 -4.38 -9.59 -10.97
CA LEU A 731 -5.02 -8.36 -11.41
C LEU A 731 -4.00 -7.25 -11.73
N THR A 732 -2.89 -7.20 -10.97
CA THR A 732 -1.78 -6.28 -11.28
C THR A 732 -1.13 -6.58 -12.64
N HIS A 733 -1.01 -7.87 -13.00
CA HIS A 733 -0.45 -8.26 -14.30
C HIS A 733 -1.37 -7.85 -15.45
N THR A 734 -2.69 -7.98 -15.29
CA THR A 734 -3.66 -7.48 -16.27
C THR A 734 -3.49 -5.98 -16.51
N MET A 735 -3.38 -5.20 -15.44
CA MET A 735 -3.25 -3.75 -15.57
C MET A 735 -1.90 -3.36 -16.16
N ALA A 736 -0.80 -4.03 -15.79
CA ALA A 736 0.52 -3.79 -16.37
C ALA A 736 0.51 -3.97 -17.90
N GLY A 737 -0.06 -5.09 -18.38
CA GLY A 737 -0.23 -5.33 -19.82
C GLY A 737 -1.19 -4.33 -20.48
N TYR A 738 -2.31 -4.01 -19.81
CA TYR A 738 -3.29 -3.07 -20.35
C TYR A 738 -2.71 -1.65 -20.51
N VAL A 739 -1.98 -1.13 -19.53
CA VAL A 739 -1.37 0.22 -19.64
C VAL A 739 -0.21 0.25 -20.63
N ALA A 740 0.53 -0.86 -20.80
CA ALA A 740 1.53 -0.98 -21.86
C ALA A 740 0.85 -0.87 -23.23
N TRP A 741 -0.20 -1.66 -23.46
CA TRP A 741 -1.01 -1.61 -24.68
C TRP A 741 -1.62 -0.23 -24.94
N VAL A 742 -2.25 0.40 -23.93
CA VAL A 742 -2.81 1.76 -24.07
C VAL A 742 -1.72 2.77 -24.44
N GLY A 743 -0.52 2.68 -23.86
CA GLY A 743 0.60 3.55 -24.20
C GLY A 743 1.05 3.42 -25.66
N GLU A 744 1.04 2.20 -26.20
CA GLU A 744 1.26 1.97 -27.63
C GLU A 744 0.14 2.58 -28.48
N GLN A 745 -1.13 2.32 -28.14
CA GLN A 745 -2.28 2.87 -28.87
C GLN A 745 -2.32 4.40 -28.86
N MET A 746 -1.93 5.04 -27.76
CA MET A 746 -1.83 6.50 -27.67
C MET A 746 -0.75 7.09 -28.57
N SER A 747 0.19 6.27 -29.05
CA SER A 747 1.20 6.68 -30.02
C SER A 747 0.69 6.57 -31.47
N GLU A 748 -0.43 5.86 -31.71
CA GLU A 748 -1.02 5.67 -33.02
C GLU A 748 -1.92 6.84 -33.45
N PRO A 749 -1.80 7.33 -34.71
CA PRO A 749 -2.65 8.40 -35.23
C PRO A 749 -4.08 7.90 -35.51
N GLY A 750 -4.93 7.89 -34.49
CA GLY A 750 -6.36 7.55 -34.65
C GLY A 750 -7.07 7.13 -33.37
N PHE A 751 -6.32 6.60 -32.38
CA PHE A 751 -6.88 6.06 -31.14
C PHE A 751 -7.75 7.08 -30.38
N VAL A 752 -7.26 8.32 -30.23
CA VAL A 752 -8.00 9.39 -29.54
C VAL A 752 -9.31 9.74 -30.27
N GLU A 753 -9.31 9.73 -31.60
CA GLU A 753 -10.50 10.03 -32.38
C GLU A 753 -11.53 8.88 -32.31
N GLU A 754 -11.08 7.63 -32.31
CA GLU A 754 -11.95 6.46 -32.11
C GLU A 754 -12.67 6.51 -30.75
N LEU A 755 -11.93 6.81 -29.67
CA LEU A 755 -12.52 6.99 -28.34
C LEU A 755 -13.54 8.13 -28.34
N ARG A 756 -13.22 9.24 -29.02
CA ARG A 756 -14.09 10.40 -29.13
C ARG A 756 -15.38 10.09 -29.89
N GLN A 757 -15.28 9.41 -31.02
CA GLN A 757 -16.43 8.98 -31.80
C GLN A 757 -17.32 8.05 -30.98
N THR A 758 -16.74 7.01 -30.38
CA THR A 758 -17.46 6.03 -29.56
C THR A 758 -18.17 6.71 -28.37
N PHE A 759 -17.53 7.68 -27.72
CA PHE A 759 -18.13 8.47 -26.65
C PHE A 759 -19.40 9.19 -27.12
N HIS A 760 -19.30 9.94 -28.23
CA HIS A 760 -20.43 10.71 -28.74
C HIS A 760 -21.59 9.81 -29.18
N GLU A 761 -21.30 8.70 -29.86
CA GLU A 761 -22.31 7.72 -30.27
C GLU A 761 -23.07 7.15 -29.07
N ARG A 762 -22.36 6.73 -28.02
CA ARG A 762 -22.98 6.14 -26.82
C ARG A 762 -23.72 7.17 -25.99
N ARG A 763 -23.18 8.38 -25.87
CA ARG A 763 -23.88 9.50 -25.21
C ARG A 763 -25.21 9.78 -25.91
N ASP A 764 -25.20 9.89 -27.24
CA ASP A 764 -26.38 10.23 -28.01
C ASP A 764 -27.46 9.14 -27.95
N LEU A 765 -27.05 7.86 -27.84
CA LEU A 765 -27.95 6.74 -27.57
C LEU A 765 -28.57 6.78 -26.17
N ALA A 766 -27.84 7.25 -25.16
CA ALA A 766 -28.35 7.32 -23.79
C ALA A 766 -29.25 8.55 -23.56
N LEU A 767 -29.05 9.67 -24.26
CA LEU A 767 -29.78 10.94 -24.04
C LEU A 767 -31.32 10.82 -23.94
N PRO A 768 -32.03 10.07 -24.80
CA PRO A 768 -33.50 10.05 -24.79
C PRO A 768 -34.13 9.53 -23.49
N GLY A 769 -33.42 8.68 -22.73
CA GLY A 769 -33.89 8.11 -21.45
C GLY A 769 -33.53 8.94 -20.22
N GLN A 770 -32.84 10.07 -20.38
CA GLN A 770 -32.19 10.77 -19.27
C GLN A 770 -32.80 12.13 -18.98
N SER A 771 -33.00 12.43 -17.68
CA SER A 771 -33.44 13.75 -17.20
C SER A 771 -32.34 14.81 -17.30
N HIS A 772 -31.07 14.40 -17.37
CA HIS A 772 -29.92 15.28 -17.38
C HIS A 772 -28.79 14.73 -18.27
N GLY A 773 -28.24 15.57 -19.15
CA GLY A 773 -27.22 15.15 -20.14
C GLY A 773 -25.97 14.51 -19.53
N ARG A 774 -25.53 14.94 -18.34
CA ARG A 774 -24.38 14.33 -17.63
C ARG A 774 -24.57 12.84 -17.29
N LEU A 775 -25.79 12.36 -17.04
CA LEU A 775 -26.01 10.93 -16.75
C LEU A 775 -25.79 10.07 -17.99
N ALA A 776 -26.14 10.59 -19.17
CA ALA A 776 -25.81 9.97 -20.45
C ALA A 776 -24.29 9.94 -20.70
N GLU A 777 -23.57 11.01 -20.33
CA GLU A 777 -22.11 11.06 -20.43
C GLU A 777 -21.43 10.04 -19.50
N ASN A 778 -21.91 9.88 -18.26
CA ASN A 778 -21.40 8.87 -17.31
C ASN A 778 -21.50 7.45 -17.89
N ALA A 779 -22.66 7.09 -18.44
CA ALA A 779 -22.86 5.80 -19.07
C ALA A 779 -21.92 5.60 -20.28
N ALA A 780 -21.75 6.64 -21.11
CA ALA A 780 -20.84 6.59 -22.25
C ALA A 780 -19.37 6.42 -21.84
N TRP A 781 -18.90 7.12 -20.80
CA TRP A 781 -17.55 6.95 -20.29
C TRP A 781 -17.32 5.55 -19.70
N LEU A 782 -18.24 5.05 -18.86
CA LEU A 782 -18.13 3.70 -18.30
C LEU A 782 -18.15 2.62 -19.40
N PHE A 783 -18.90 2.86 -20.48
CA PHE A 783 -18.87 2.01 -21.66
C PHE A 783 -17.49 1.98 -22.31
N LEU A 784 -16.80 3.11 -22.47
CA LEU A 784 -15.44 3.13 -23.04
C LEU A 784 -14.45 2.29 -22.23
N GLY A 785 -14.52 2.35 -20.90
CA GLY A 785 -13.70 1.53 -20.02
C GLY A 785 -13.98 0.03 -20.21
N TRP A 786 -15.26 -0.34 -20.32
CA TRP A 786 -15.66 -1.71 -20.60
C TRP A 786 -15.22 -2.19 -21.99
N ASP A 787 -15.47 -1.38 -23.01
CA ASP A 787 -15.11 -1.66 -24.40
C ASP A 787 -13.60 -1.89 -24.55
N ASN A 788 -12.78 -1.04 -23.92
CA ASN A 788 -11.32 -1.17 -24.00
C ASN A 788 -10.80 -2.43 -23.28
N LEU A 789 -11.37 -2.80 -22.13
CA LEU A 789 -11.04 -4.08 -21.50
C LEU A 789 -11.35 -5.26 -22.44
N LEU A 790 -12.53 -5.25 -23.07
CA LEU A 790 -12.92 -6.33 -23.97
C LEU A 790 -12.06 -6.37 -25.24
N LYS A 791 -11.72 -5.22 -25.82
CA LYS A 791 -10.76 -5.11 -26.94
C LYS A 791 -9.41 -5.73 -26.57
N PHE A 792 -8.89 -5.37 -25.40
CA PHE A 792 -7.64 -5.91 -24.89
C PHE A 792 -7.72 -7.43 -24.67
N ALA A 793 -8.84 -7.93 -24.13
CA ALA A 793 -9.05 -9.35 -23.95
C ALA A 793 -9.13 -10.14 -25.28
N VAL A 794 -9.67 -9.54 -26.35
CA VAL A 794 -9.66 -10.13 -27.70
C VAL A 794 -8.23 -10.16 -28.26
N LEU A 795 -7.48 -9.07 -28.10
CA LEU A 795 -6.10 -8.97 -28.57
C LEU A 795 -5.21 -10.07 -27.97
N GLU A 796 -5.37 -10.32 -26.66
CA GLU A 796 -4.61 -11.35 -25.92
C GLU A 796 -5.18 -12.78 -26.11
N GLY A 797 -6.21 -12.94 -26.94
CA GLY A 797 -6.80 -14.25 -27.27
C GLY A 797 -7.63 -14.86 -26.14
N VAL A 798 -8.10 -14.06 -25.18
CA VAL A 798 -8.96 -14.52 -24.08
C VAL A 798 -10.42 -14.61 -24.49
N LEU A 799 -10.86 -13.70 -25.38
CA LEU A 799 -12.20 -13.66 -25.94
C LEU A 799 -12.13 -13.70 -27.46
N THR A 800 -13.17 -14.24 -28.08
CA THR A 800 -13.46 -14.05 -29.50
C THR A 800 -14.21 -12.73 -29.73
N GLU A 801 -14.18 -12.23 -30.96
CA GLU A 801 -14.92 -11.01 -31.32
C GLU A 801 -16.44 -11.14 -31.08
N THR A 802 -16.98 -12.35 -31.30
CA THR A 802 -18.40 -12.66 -31.01
C THR A 802 -18.72 -12.57 -29.52
N GLU A 803 -17.85 -13.12 -28.65
CA GLU A 803 -18.03 -13.03 -27.20
C GLU A 803 -17.86 -11.60 -26.69
N ARG A 804 -16.93 -10.84 -27.28
CA ARG A 804 -16.78 -9.40 -27.01
C ARG A 804 -18.09 -8.68 -27.31
N GLN A 805 -18.69 -8.87 -28.49
CA GLN A 805 -19.91 -8.17 -28.88
C GLN A 805 -21.07 -8.49 -27.92
N LEU A 806 -21.27 -9.77 -27.57
CA LEU A 806 -22.30 -10.18 -26.61
C LEU A 806 -22.14 -9.47 -25.26
N ARG A 807 -20.92 -9.49 -24.71
CA ARG A 807 -20.59 -8.83 -23.44
C ARG A 807 -20.71 -7.31 -23.50
N LEU A 808 -20.44 -6.72 -24.67
CA LEU A 808 -20.56 -5.29 -24.90
C LEU A 808 -22.04 -4.87 -24.87
N ASP A 809 -22.92 -5.65 -25.48
CA ASP A 809 -24.37 -5.40 -25.52
C ASP A 809 -25.01 -5.59 -24.13
N GLU A 810 -24.69 -6.68 -23.43
CA GLU A 810 -25.11 -6.91 -22.04
C GLU A 810 -24.62 -5.80 -21.10
N GLY A 811 -23.36 -5.40 -21.27
CA GLY A 811 -22.76 -4.33 -20.48
C GLY A 811 -23.43 -2.98 -20.73
N TRP A 812 -23.69 -2.64 -22.00
CA TRP A 812 -24.39 -1.41 -22.36
C TRP A 812 -25.80 -1.35 -21.78
N SER A 813 -26.56 -2.44 -21.88
CA SER A 813 -27.91 -2.50 -21.31
C SER A 813 -27.91 -2.29 -19.79
N THR A 814 -26.92 -2.88 -19.09
CA THR A 814 -26.77 -2.73 -17.63
C THR A 814 -26.42 -1.29 -17.24
N LEU A 815 -25.43 -0.69 -17.92
CA LEU A 815 -25.02 0.70 -17.67
C LEU A 815 -26.14 1.71 -17.96
N LEU A 816 -26.93 1.47 -19.02
CA LEU A 816 -28.07 2.32 -19.36
C LEU A 816 -29.17 2.23 -18.29
N SER A 817 -29.52 1.02 -17.86
CA SER A 817 -30.49 0.80 -16.77
C SER A 817 -30.08 1.50 -15.47
N LEU A 818 -28.81 1.42 -15.08
CA LEU A 818 -28.28 2.15 -13.93
C LEU A 818 -28.41 3.67 -14.07
N SER A 819 -28.13 4.19 -15.26
CA SER A 819 -28.25 5.62 -15.55
C SER A 819 -29.72 6.08 -15.48
N GLU A 820 -30.65 5.28 -16.01
CA GLU A 820 -32.10 5.53 -15.93
C GLU A 820 -32.63 5.52 -14.49
N GLN A 821 -32.27 4.52 -13.68
CA GLN A 821 -32.63 4.47 -12.25
C GLN A 821 -32.12 5.70 -11.49
N GLN A 822 -30.91 6.15 -11.80
CA GLN A 822 -30.36 7.35 -11.20
C GLN A 822 -31.08 8.62 -11.68
N SER A 823 -31.50 8.66 -12.95
CA SER A 823 -32.31 9.76 -13.49
C SER A 823 -33.65 9.86 -12.78
N GLU A 824 -34.32 8.74 -12.47
CA GLU A 824 -35.55 8.72 -11.67
C GLU A 824 -35.31 9.29 -10.26
N GLN A 825 -34.26 8.85 -9.57
CA GLN A 825 -33.89 9.38 -8.25
C GLN A 825 -33.60 10.90 -8.28
N VAL A 826 -32.98 11.40 -9.35
CA VAL A 826 -32.74 12.84 -9.53
C VAL A 826 -34.03 13.61 -9.81
N GLN A 827 -35.00 13.00 -10.51
CA GLN A 827 -36.33 13.59 -10.73
C GLN A 827 -37.13 13.64 -9.41
N ASP A 828 -37.19 12.54 -8.67
CA ASP A 828 -37.88 12.47 -7.36
C ASP A 828 -37.27 13.42 -6.32
N ALA A 829 -36.00 13.76 -6.49
CA ALA A 829 -35.33 14.72 -5.65
C ALA A 829 -35.64 16.19 -6.00
N ARG A 830 -36.42 16.56 -7.03
CA ARG A 830 -36.53 17.99 -7.42
C ARG A 830 -36.98 18.91 -6.27
N PRO A 831 -36.25 20.01 -5.95
CA PRO A 831 -36.58 20.90 -4.84
C PRO A 831 -38.02 21.44 -4.87
N GLY A 832 -38.54 21.72 -6.06
CA GLY A 832 -39.93 22.16 -6.26
C GLY A 832 -40.95 21.12 -5.80
N GLU A 833 -40.80 19.87 -6.25
CA GLU A 833 -41.70 18.77 -5.92
C GLU A 833 -41.58 18.36 -4.45
N GLN A 834 -40.36 18.29 -3.91
CA GLN A 834 -40.13 18.08 -2.47
C GLN A 834 -40.78 19.18 -1.62
N PHE A 835 -40.66 20.44 -2.03
CA PHE A 835 -41.32 21.56 -1.36
C PHE A 835 -42.84 21.39 -1.38
N LEU A 836 -43.44 21.01 -2.51
CA LEU A 836 -44.90 20.80 -2.61
C LEU A 836 -45.38 19.56 -1.84
N SER A 837 -44.56 18.51 -1.75
CA SER A 837 -44.82 17.32 -0.92
C SER A 837 -44.91 17.70 0.56
N ILE A 838 -43.96 18.50 1.07
CA ILE A 838 -44.00 19.03 2.44
C ILE A 838 -45.24 19.91 2.65
N VAL A 839 -45.58 20.78 1.69
CA VAL A 839 -46.82 21.57 1.75
C VAL A 839 -48.04 20.66 1.85
N GLY A 840 -48.07 19.55 1.10
CA GLY A 840 -49.10 18.52 1.18
C GLY A 840 -49.20 17.89 2.57
N GLU A 841 -48.09 17.45 3.16
CA GLU A 841 -48.02 16.88 4.52
C GLU A 841 -48.56 17.87 5.55
N LEU A 842 -48.14 19.14 5.46
CA LEU A 842 -48.55 20.19 6.40
C LEU A 842 -50.03 20.58 6.24
N LEU A 843 -50.58 20.51 5.03
CA LEU A 843 -52.02 20.71 4.80
C LEU A 843 -52.83 19.52 5.35
N GLN A 844 -52.35 18.29 5.18
CA GLN A 844 -53.01 17.07 5.66
C GLN A 844 -53.03 16.98 7.19
N ASN A 845 -51.92 17.30 7.84
CA ASN A 845 -51.83 17.28 9.31
C ASN A 845 -52.44 18.53 9.97
N GLY A 846 -52.94 19.48 9.17
CA GLY A 846 -53.63 20.68 9.63
C GLY A 846 -52.71 21.79 10.17
N SER A 847 -51.39 21.68 10.00
CA SER A 847 -50.43 22.74 10.34
C SER A 847 -50.54 23.94 9.40
N LEU A 848 -50.87 23.69 8.14
CA LEU A 848 -51.26 24.70 7.17
C LEU A 848 -52.74 24.60 6.85
N CYS A 849 -53.37 25.72 6.53
CA CYS A 849 -54.75 25.72 6.07
C CYS A 849 -54.98 26.64 4.86
N THR A 850 -55.96 26.26 4.04
CA THR A 850 -56.42 27.06 2.91
C THR A 850 -57.93 27.24 2.93
N LEU A 851 -58.40 28.41 2.51
CA LEU A 851 -59.82 28.75 2.44
C LEU A 851 -60.39 28.61 1.02
N PRO A 852 -61.69 28.31 0.83
CA PRO A 852 -62.31 28.34 -0.49
C PRO A 852 -62.24 29.75 -1.10
N SER A 853 -61.95 29.88 -2.40
CA SER A 853 -61.85 31.20 -3.05
C SER A 853 -63.19 31.84 -3.48
N SER A 854 -64.33 31.16 -3.25
CA SER A 854 -65.68 31.70 -3.54
C SER A 854 -66.56 31.71 -2.28
N SER A 855 -67.12 32.88 -1.97
CA SER A 855 -67.98 33.17 -0.82
C SER A 855 -69.33 32.42 -0.81
N THR A 856 -69.70 31.72 -1.88
CA THR A 856 -70.88 30.83 -1.91
C THR A 856 -70.74 29.55 -1.09
N SER A 857 -69.61 29.33 -0.42
CA SER A 857 -69.33 28.14 0.40
C SER A 857 -68.94 28.47 1.84
N GLN A 858 -69.24 29.69 2.32
CA GLN A 858 -69.04 30.06 3.73
C GLN A 858 -70.15 29.58 4.67
N GLU A 859 -71.31 29.16 4.16
CA GLU A 859 -72.46 28.78 5.00
C GLU A 859 -72.48 27.31 5.46
N ASP A 860 -71.61 26.42 4.93
CA ASP A 860 -71.62 24.98 5.28
C ASP A 860 -70.45 24.50 6.17
N PHE A 861 -69.48 25.36 6.52
CA PHE A 861 -68.44 24.99 7.48
C PHE A 861 -68.77 25.51 8.88
N GLY A 862 -69.74 24.85 9.51
CA GLY A 862 -69.95 24.96 10.95
C GLY A 862 -68.67 24.61 11.72
N GLY A 863 -68.07 25.61 12.35
CA GLY A 863 -67.45 25.45 13.67
C GLY A 863 -66.13 24.68 13.80
N THR A 864 -65.30 24.55 12.76
CA THR A 864 -63.91 24.09 12.95
C THR A 864 -62.95 25.25 12.74
N ILE A 865 -62.57 25.91 13.83
CA ILE A 865 -61.43 26.85 13.84
C ILE A 865 -60.21 26.06 13.36
N SER A 866 -59.80 26.30 12.12
CA SER A 866 -58.57 25.71 11.61
C SER A 866 -57.41 26.18 12.49
N ARG A 867 -56.77 25.25 13.20
CA ARG A 867 -55.66 25.55 14.13
C ARG A 867 -54.33 25.85 13.40
N GLY A 868 -54.28 25.62 12.08
CA GLY A 868 -53.08 25.81 11.26
C GLY A 868 -52.92 27.22 10.71
N THR A 869 -51.69 27.56 10.31
CA THR A 869 -51.36 28.84 9.68
C THR A 869 -52.07 28.96 8.32
N HIS A 870 -52.83 30.04 8.13
CA HIS A 870 -53.48 30.32 6.86
C HIS A 870 -52.46 30.73 5.79
N VAL A 871 -52.30 29.88 4.76
CA VAL A 871 -51.29 30.07 3.70
C VAL A 871 -51.88 30.47 2.35
N GLY A 872 -53.21 30.55 2.23
CA GLY A 872 -53.86 31.02 1.02
C GLY A 872 -55.20 30.34 0.75
N TRP A 873 -55.61 30.30 -0.52
CA TRP A 873 -56.94 29.85 -0.91
C TRP A 873 -56.87 28.68 -1.87
N ARG A 874 -58.00 28.04 -2.12
CA ARG A 874 -58.12 26.95 -3.09
C ARG A 874 -59.43 27.00 -3.86
N ASP A 875 -59.40 26.44 -5.06
CA ASP A 875 -60.59 26.04 -5.81
C ASP A 875 -60.46 24.59 -6.31
N ASN A 876 -61.19 24.24 -7.37
CA ASN A 876 -61.19 22.88 -7.89
C ASN A 876 -59.91 22.55 -8.68
N GLU A 877 -59.21 23.54 -9.22
CA GLU A 877 -58.08 23.34 -10.12
C GLU A 877 -56.75 23.80 -9.51
N HIS A 878 -56.75 24.80 -8.63
CA HIS A 878 -55.52 25.41 -8.11
C HIS A 878 -55.57 25.73 -6.62
N PHE A 879 -54.36 25.81 -6.05
CA PHE A 879 -54.08 26.52 -4.82
C PHE A 879 -53.48 27.89 -5.11
N PHE A 880 -53.92 28.89 -4.36
CA PHE A 880 -53.52 30.28 -4.44
C PHE A 880 -52.79 30.65 -3.16
N PHE A 881 -51.50 30.32 -3.11
CA PHE A 881 -50.72 30.52 -1.89
C PHE A 881 -50.15 31.93 -1.79
N LEU A 882 -50.07 32.44 -0.57
CA LEU A 882 -49.30 33.62 -0.21
C LEU A 882 -47.81 33.25 -0.28
N PRO A 883 -47.02 33.84 -1.19
CA PRO A 883 -45.68 33.34 -1.51
C PRO A 883 -44.73 33.37 -0.30
N ASP A 884 -44.67 34.50 0.42
CA ASP A 884 -43.79 34.67 1.57
C ASP A 884 -44.23 33.81 2.76
N VAL A 885 -45.54 33.72 3.01
CA VAL A 885 -46.09 32.95 4.13
C VAL A 885 -45.81 31.46 3.93
N LEU A 886 -46.11 30.93 2.74
CA LEU A 886 -45.86 29.52 2.43
C LEU A 886 -44.38 29.17 2.55
N TYR A 887 -43.50 29.99 1.97
CA TYR A 887 -42.06 29.73 1.99
C TYR A 887 -41.50 29.76 3.43
N ASN A 888 -41.95 30.70 4.25
CA ASN A 888 -41.49 30.84 5.64
C ASN A 888 -41.97 29.69 6.52
N GLU A 889 -43.22 29.23 6.38
CA GLU A 889 -43.76 28.10 7.16
C GLU A 889 -43.04 26.80 6.83
N VAL A 890 -42.81 26.51 5.54
CA VAL A 890 -42.04 25.34 5.12
C VAL A 890 -40.58 25.45 5.58
N SER A 891 -39.97 26.63 5.48
CA SER A 891 -38.60 26.87 5.98
C SER A 891 -38.50 26.67 7.49
N ALA A 892 -39.49 27.12 8.26
CA ALA A 892 -39.55 26.96 9.70
C ALA A 892 -39.75 25.49 10.10
N PHE A 893 -40.57 24.74 9.35
CA PHE A 893 -40.74 23.30 9.53
C PHE A 893 -39.42 22.54 9.30
N LEU A 894 -38.73 22.81 8.19
CA LEU A 894 -37.44 22.20 7.88
C LEU A 894 -36.35 22.58 8.88
N SER A 895 -36.32 23.84 9.32
CA SER A 895 -35.34 24.31 10.33
C SER A 895 -35.45 23.55 11.65
N LYS A 896 -36.66 23.13 12.05
CA LYS A 896 -36.87 22.26 13.24
C LYS A 896 -36.25 20.87 13.07
N ARG A 897 -36.12 20.38 11.83
CA ARG A 897 -35.44 19.13 11.45
C ARG A 897 -33.95 19.32 11.15
N GLN A 898 -33.40 20.53 11.35
CA GLN A 898 -32.05 20.93 10.95
C GLN A 898 -31.79 20.92 9.43
N GLU A 899 -32.87 20.97 8.64
CA GLU A 899 -32.84 21.04 7.17
C GLU A 899 -33.13 22.47 6.68
N GLN A 900 -32.88 22.75 5.41
CA GLN A 900 -33.17 24.03 4.77
C GLN A 900 -33.79 23.83 3.38
N VAL A 901 -34.62 24.78 2.95
CA VAL A 901 -35.12 24.77 1.56
C VAL A 901 -33.94 24.95 0.60
N PRO A 902 -33.70 24.03 -0.36
CA PRO A 902 -32.50 24.04 -1.20
C PRO A 902 -32.36 25.28 -2.09
N LEU A 903 -33.50 25.91 -2.44
CA LEU A 903 -33.55 27.08 -3.32
C LEU A 903 -34.10 28.31 -2.60
N LYS A 904 -33.57 29.48 -2.96
CA LYS A 904 -34.17 30.76 -2.60
C LYS A 904 -35.54 30.88 -3.25
N MET A 905 -36.48 31.53 -2.56
CA MET A 905 -37.88 31.67 -2.96
C MET A 905 -38.09 32.01 -4.46
N LYS A 906 -37.35 32.98 -5.01
CA LYS A 906 -37.49 33.37 -6.44
C LYS A 906 -37.06 32.26 -7.40
N ASP A 907 -36.04 31.48 -7.05
CA ASP A 907 -35.53 30.40 -7.89
C ASP A 907 -36.41 29.14 -7.76
N LEU A 908 -36.99 28.91 -6.57
CA LEU A 908 -38.00 27.87 -6.35
C LEU A 908 -39.25 28.10 -7.21
N TRP A 909 -39.80 29.31 -7.23
CA TRP A 909 -40.97 29.63 -8.08
C TRP A 909 -40.66 29.51 -9.58
N ARG A 910 -39.42 29.85 -9.97
CA ARG A 910 -38.96 29.67 -11.34
C ARG A 910 -38.90 28.18 -11.70
N GLN A 911 -38.37 27.35 -10.81
CA GLN A 911 -38.32 25.90 -11.01
C GLN A 911 -39.73 25.30 -11.14
N LEU A 912 -40.62 25.58 -10.19
CA LEU A 912 -42.01 25.09 -10.25
C LEU A 912 -42.73 25.50 -11.55
N HIS A 913 -42.40 26.66 -12.12
CA HIS A 913 -42.94 27.07 -13.40
C HIS A 913 -42.38 26.22 -14.55
N PHE A 914 -41.07 25.99 -14.60
CA PHE A 914 -40.44 25.15 -15.63
C PHE A 914 -40.91 23.70 -15.55
N ASP A 915 -41.19 23.20 -14.36
CA ASP A 915 -41.75 21.87 -14.13
C ASP A 915 -43.27 21.81 -14.47
N GLY A 916 -43.86 22.94 -14.88
CA GLY A 916 -45.28 23.02 -15.26
C GLY A 916 -46.26 22.92 -14.09
N LEU A 917 -45.77 23.05 -12.84
CA LEU A 917 -46.54 22.96 -11.60
C LEU A 917 -47.10 24.32 -11.15
N LEU A 918 -46.39 25.41 -11.49
CA LEU A 918 -46.79 26.80 -11.23
C LEU A 918 -47.22 27.52 -12.51
N GLU A 919 -48.32 28.25 -12.45
CA GLU A 919 -48.82 29.10 -13.54
C GLU A 919 -48.42 30.57 -13.37
N PRO A 920 -47.55 31.11 -14.24
CA PRO A 920 -47.07 32.49 -14.11
C PRO A 920 -47.99 33.49 -14.83
N GLU A 921 -47.86 34.76 -14.50
CA GLU A 921 -48.34 35.88 -15.31
C GLU A 921 -47.32 36.19 -16.41
N ILE A 922 -47.71 36.07 -17.68
CA ILE A 922 -46.87 36.47 -18.81
C ILE A 922 -47.39 37.81 -19.32
N THR A 923 -46.55 38.84 -19.23
CA THR A 923 -46.85 40.19 -19.73
C THR A 923 -45.94 40.53 -20.90
N ARG A 924 -46.48 41.11 -21.97
CA ARG A 924 -45.71 41.57 -23.13
C ARG A 924 -45.55 43.09 -23.05
N GLU A 925 -44.35 43.56 -22.74
CA GLU A 925 -43.98 44.99 -22.80
C GLU A 925 -42.87 45.19 -23.83
N GLY A 926 -43.12 46.02 -24.85
CA GLY A 926 -42.09 46.41 -25.83
C GLY A 926 -41.51 45.26 -26.67
N GLY A 927 -42.27 44.19 -26.91
CA GLY A 927 -41.81 43.03 -27.70
C GLY A 927 -40.97 42.02 -26.91
N LYS A 928 -40.76 42.22 -25.61
CA LYS A 928 -40.13 41.24 -24.70
C LYS A 928 -41.17 40.65 -23.76
N GLU A 929 -41.18 39.33 -23.64
CA GLU A 929 -42.01 38.62 -22.67
C GLU A 929 -41.38 38.72 -21.28
N LYS A 930 -42.18 39.16 -20.30
CA LYS A 930 -41.79 39.28 -18.91
C LYS A 930 -42.67 38.36 -18.06
N THR A 931 -42.05 37.32 -17.53
CA THR A 931 -42.69 36.31 -16.67
C THR A 931 -42.65 36.75 -15.22
N LYS A 932 -43.82 36.83 -14.57
CA LYS A 932 -43.95 37.00 -13.12
C LYS A 932 -44.56 35.73 -12.53
N PHE A 933 -43.87 35.12 -11.56
CA PHE A 933 -44.34 33.87 -10.95
C PHE A 933 -45.49 34.06 -9.95
N ALA A 934 -45.69 35.28 -9.44
CA ALA A 934 -46.84 35.62 -8.62
C ALA A 934 -47.87 36.39 -9.44
N ARG A 935 -49.14 36.02 -9.29
CA ARG A 935 -50.33 36.60 -9.91
C ARG A 935 -51.21 37.27 -8.86
N ARG A 936 -51.84 38.38 -9.25
CA ARG A 936 -52.90 39.00 -8.43
C ARG A 936 -54.19 38.20 -8.55
N LYS A 937 -54.73 37.73 -7.43
CA LYS A 937 -56.08 37.15 -7.34
C LYS A 937 -56.97 38.07 -6.52
N THR A 938 -58.20 38.30 -6.99
CA THR A 938 -59.20 39.07 -6.24
C THR A 938 -59.95 38.12 -5.31
N ILE A 939 -59.95 38.41 -4.01
CA ILE A 939 -60.60 37.62 -2.97
C ILE A 939 -61.34 38.61 -2.07
N ASP A 940 -62.65 38.43 -1.91
CA ASP A 940 -63.52 39.31 -1.11
C ASP A 940 -63.37 40.81 -1.44
N GLY A 941 -63.11 41.13 -2.71
CA GLY A 941 -62.94 42.51 -3.21
C GLY A 941 -61.53 43.07 -3.09
N GLU A 942 -60.61 42.40 -2.39
CA GLU A 942 -59.21 42.79 -2.27
C GLU A 942 -58.32 42.07 -3.28
N ARG A 943 -57.30 42.77 -3.81
CA ARG A 943 -56.33 42.19 -4.75
C ARG A 943 -55.10 41.70 -3.99
N ILE A 944 -54.92 40.39 -3.93
CA ILE A 944 -53.87 39.73 -3.16
C ILE A 944 -52.87 39.08 -4.12
N ASN A 945 -51.57 39.18 -3.82
CA ASN A 945 -50.52 38.58 -4.63
C ASN A 945 -50.31 37.12 -4.22
N THR A 946 -50.46 36.20 -5.16
CA THR A 946 -50.49 34.75 -4.91
C THR A 946 -49.67 33.98 -5.95
N ILE A 947 -49.06 32.86 -5.57
CA ILE A 947 -48.59 31.86 -6.54
C ILE A 947 -49.72 30.88 -6.84
N TRP A 948 -49.86 30.51 -8.10
CA TRP A 948 -50.92 29.62 -8.58
C TRP A 948 -50.30 28.25 -8.81
N ILE A 949 -50.54 27.32 -7.90
CA ILE A 949 -50.04 25.94 -7.96
C ILE A 949 -51.19 25.04 -8.38
N LYS A 950 -50.96 24.17 -9.36
CA LYS A 950 -51.97 23.18 -9.78
C LYS A 950 -52.29 22.25 -8.62
N ARG A 951 -53.58 21.98 -8.38
CA ARG A 951 -54.02 21.10 -7.29
C ARG A 951 -53.46 19.68 -7.40
N SER A 952 -53.31 19.19 -8.64
CA SER A 952 -52.69 17.90 -8.95
C SER A 952 -51.20 17.81 -8.58
N ALA A 953 -50.55 18.92 -8.24
CA ALA A 953 -49.14 18.95 -7.83
C ALA A 953 -48.96 18.72 -6.31
N ILE A 954 -50.04 18.72 -5.52
CA ILE A 954 -50.01 18.54 -4.05
C ILE A 954 -50.86 17.35 -3.61
N TRP A 955 -51.99 17.11 -4.28
CA TRP A 955 -52.83 15.93 -4.03
C TRP A 955 -52.90 15.09 -5.31
N GLU A 956 -52.69 13.78 -5.18
CA GLU A 956 -52.98 12.84 -6.27
C GLU A 956 -54.45 12.99 -6.70
N ARG A 957 -54.68 12.86 -8.02
CA ARG A 957 -56.00 12.99 -8.63
C ARG A 957 -56.98 12.05 -7.93
N ASP A 958 -58.00 12.64 -7.29
CA ASP A 958 -59.18 11.91 -6.83
C ASP A 958 -59.84 11.22 -8.04
N PRO A 959 -59.82 9.88 -8.14
CA PRO A 959 -60.44 9.15 -9.25
C PRO A 959 -61.94 9.48 -9.38
N GLU A 960 -62.61 9.76 -8.25
CA GLU A 960 -64.02 10.12 -8.24
C GLU A 960 -64.27 11.51 -8.82
N ALA A 961 -63.29 12.41 -8.77
CA ALA A 961 -63.39 13.74 -9.39
C ALA A 961 -63.31 13.63 -10.92
N GLU A 962 -62.52 12.71 -11.47
CA GLU A 962 -62.49 12.44 -12.92
C GLU A 962 -63.81 11.82 -13.39
N ASP A 963 -64.40 10.92 -12.61
CA ASP A 963 -65.72 10.35 -12.92
C ASP A 963 -66.82 11.40 -12.78
N ARG A 964 -66.77 12.29 -11.79
CA ARG A 964 -67.72 13.42 -11.67
C ARG A 964 -67.55 14.41 -12.82
N GLU A 965 -66.32 14.69 -13.26
CA GLU A 965 -66.04 15.61 -14.38
C GLU A 965 -66.41 14.97 -15.74
N LYS A 966 -66.20 13.65 -15.92
CA LYS A 966 -66.69 12.87 -17.07
C LYS A 966 -68.22 12.84 -17.11
N VAL A 967 -68.87 12.61 -15.97
CA VAL A 967 -70.34 12.66 -15.84
C VAL A 967 -70.86 14.08 -16.08
N ARG A 968 -70.15 15.10 -15.62
CA ARG A 968 -70.52 16.52 -15.82
C ARG A 968 -70.35 16.96 -17.27
N LYS A 969 -69.28 16.55 -17.96
CA LYS A 969 -69.11 16.78 -19.41
C LYS A 969 -70.15 16.00 -20.23
N ALA A 970 -70.47 14.76 -19.85
CA ALA A 970 -71.53 13.97 -20.49
C ALA A 970 -72.95 14.54 -20.27
N ALA A 971 -73.17 15.31 -19.20
CA ALA A 971 -74.44 16.00 -18.93
C ALA A 971 -74.60 17.30 -19.75
N VAL A 972 -73.50 17.92 -20.17
CA VAL A 972 -73.51 19.15 -20.99
C VAL A 972 -73.72 18.84 -22.48
N ASP A 973 -73.37 17.63 -22.94
CA ASP A 973 -73.50 17.20 -24.34
C ASP A 973 -74.81 16.44 -24.68
N ARG A 974 -75.84 16.48 -23.82
CA ARG A 974 -77.15 15.93 -24.20
C ARG A 974 -77.84 16.84 -25.24
N PRO A 975 -78.13 16.34 -26.46
CA PRO A 975 -78.86 17.13 -27.44
C PRO A 975 -80.28 17.41 -26.94
N LYS A 976 -80.71 18.68 -27.09
CA LYS A 976 -82.11 19.09 -26.85
C LYS A 976 -83.05 18.27 -27.74
N PRO A 977 -84.19 17.78 -27.23
CA PRO A 977 -85.18 17.11 -28.08
C PRO A 977 -85.91 18.16 -28.92
N SER A 978 -85.61 18.22 -30.21
CA SER A 978 -86.47 18.91 -31.18
C SER A 978 -87.36 17.87 -31.87
N SER A 979 -88.64 17.89 -31.48
CA SER A 979 -89.83 17.66 -32.29
C SER A 979 -89.63 17.04 -33.69
N GLY A 980 -90.23 15.86 -33.92
CA GLY A 980 -90.60 15.42 -35.27
C GLY A 980 -91.54 16.41 -35.96
N PRO A 981 -91.78 16.28 -37.28
CA PRO A 981 -92.71 15.22 -37.71
C PRO A 981 -92.51 14.64 -39.14
N PHE A 982 -93.29 13.57 -39.42
CA PHE A 982 -93.69 12.99 -40.72
C PHE A 982 -92.66 12.14 -41.52
N GLU A 983 -92.96 10.84 -41.67
CA GLU A 983 -93.49 10.15 -42.89
C GLU A 983 -92.32 9.51 -43.66
N THR A 984 -92.26 8.23 -44.03
CA THR A 984 -93.22 7.11 -44.19
C THR A 984 -92.45 5.80 -44.00
#